data_AF-A0A1I5RXS9-F1
#
_entry.id   AF-A0A1I5RXS9-F1
#
_cell.length_a   1.000
_cell.length_b   1.000
_cell.length_c   1.000
_cell.angle_alpha   90.00
_cell.angle_beta   90.00
_cell.angle_gamma   90.00
#
_symmetry.space_group_name_H-M   'P 1'
#
loop_
_entity.id
_entity.type
_entity.pdbx_description
1 polymer ?
#
loop_
_entity_poly.entity_id
_entity_poly.type
_entity_poly.pdbx_seq_one_letter_code
_entity_poly.pdbx_strand_id
1 'polypeptide(L)'
;MTAVRGDLLELTPEALTALANAGFVKRAQKDVAAGLLPVLETADDGTVSARFDDGVRTSLPPGRTLRDAQCSCPASGMCRHRVMLVLAYQAQAASAAPAPSATPAEDEVDASAAGGEWSPSHFDDAALAASFAPSVIEQAQRLAAARPVVAVQAWRSASAPPIARLPMCSVRFFSRSSLVHARCDCKQGSGCAHVVVALWAFRQAGPLAASSPERMVEVRAPAAGDAAGDGHRPAALMQGEAARALQAQLEALSLSLWLDGSSQPLMALAARFEAAREQARTLGWRWVEDGIDELWMLLQAQQARSSRFDPRRLLHVMAELWARLRAAAHADGAAGPPPLPASQILGVGVKGEVALDHLRLVSLGAELWSDESGEGASVMFADPDTQAVTVLERQWSRADDATAGGTPANLLGRRVAGFPLRQLASGQVITKTATRRANGQIDIAPGARQTGVMPLSPKSWDDLVAPLKQPSVQALVAHLRETPPDFVRPRQAASGAAAGASGQLHVAAFEHMAVLASHWDAAAQVLHARIGRAADETEADAPADEVPPLHLALPHRAAAPGAVDALARALAGEWGALRAVAGSVRLQDGEPVMQPTALLTAQRAVVLQAEAPAPQPLPLQGEHEEPPALNALATDTLDLLALWLRQGLRHQGGGAASRAETQAAQLERAGLARSARLLRGVLGQLRAAQRGALVGRLALLSLWMQGVGQ
;
A
#
# COMPACT_ATOMS: atom_id res chain seq x y z
N MET A 1 -49.94 -3.28 -5.95
CA MET A 1 -48.71 -4.07 -6.19
C MET A 1 -47.66 -3.49 -5.27
N THR A 2 -47.27 -4.22 -4.23
CA THR A 2 -46.21 -3.82 -3.30
C THR A 2 -44.91 -3.63 -4.06
N ALA A 3 -44.26 -2.47 -3.92
CA ALA A 3 -43.02 -2.17 -4.64
C ALA A 3 -41.90 -3.10 -4.15
N VAL A 4 -41.36 -3.92 -5.05
CA VAL A 4 -40.25 -4.81 -4.75
C VAL A 4 -38.99 -3.98 -4.45
N ARG A 5 -38.42 -4.16 -3.26
CA ARG A 5 -37.16 -3.53 -2.83
C ARG A 5 -35.95 -4.17 -3.50
N GLY A 6 -35.67 -3.78 -4.74
CA GLY A 6 -34.50 -4.26 -5.49
C GLY A 6 -33.17 -4.00 -4.78
N ASP A 7 -33.05 -2.88 -4.07
CA ASP A 7 -31.85 -2.51 -3.30
C ASP A 7 -31.48 -3.54 -2.23
N LEU A 8 -32.47 -4.22 -1.64
CA LEU A 8 -32.24 -5.28 -0.66
C LEU A 8 -31.90 -6.63 -1.32
N LEU A 9 -32.41 -6.89 -2.52
CA LEU A 9 -32.11 -8.11 -3.27
C LEU A 9 -30.67 -8.14 -3.79
N GLU A 10 -30.07 -6.98 -4.03
CA GLU A 10 -28.71 -6.84 -4.55
C GLU A 10 -27.62 -7.03 -3.48
N LEU A 11 -27.97 -7.00 -2.19
CA LEU A 11 -26.99 -7.09 -1.09
C LEU A 11 -26.47 -8.51 -0.90
N THR A 12 -25.28 -8.78 -1.44
CA THR A 12 -24.56 -10.05 -1.24
C THR A 12 -24.16 -10.28 0.22
N PRO A 13 -23.84 -11.53 0.61
CA PRO A 13 -23.25 -11.81 1.92
C PRO A 13 -22.01 -10.96 2.26
N GLU A 14 -21.18 -10.69 1.26
CA GLU A 14 -20.00 -9.82 1.36
C GLU A 14 -20.42 -8.36 1.61
N ALA A 15 -21.45 -7.87 0.90
CA ALA A 15 -22.02 -6.53 1.13
C ALA A 15 -22.60 -6.39 2.55
N LEU A 16 -23.38 -7.39 3.00
CA LEU A 16 -23.92 -7.42 4.36
C LEU A 16 -22.80 -7.49 5.40
N THR A 17 -21.70 -8.18 5.11
CA THR A 17 -20.53 -8.23 5.98
C THR A 17 -19.87 -6.87 6.10
N ALA A 18 -19.73 -6.13 4.99
CA ALA A 18 -19.17 -4.79 4.96
C ALA A 18 -20.08 -3.72 5.60
N LEU A 19 -21.42 -3.87 5.50
CA LEU A 19 -22.40 -2.95 6.08
C LEU A 19 -22.67 -3.23 7.57
N ALA A 20 -22.49 -4.47 8.01
CA ALA A 20 -22.74 -4.94 9.38
C ALA A 20 -21.44 -5.41 10.06
N ASN A 21 -21.32 -6.72 10.29
CA ASN A 21 -20.14 -7.43 10.77
C ASN A 21 -20.28 -8.91 10.39
N ALA A 22 -19.18 -9.58 10.03
CA ALA A 22 -19.18 -10.99 9.63
C ALA A 22 -19.86 -11.91 10.67
N GLY A 23 -19.70 -11.63 11.97
CA GLY A 23 -20.30 -12.42 13.04
C GLY A 23 -21.83 -12.34 13.11
N PHE A 24 -22.45 -11.23 12.69
CA PHE A 24 -23.91 -11.14 12.58
C PHE A 24 -24.41 -11.84 11.34
N VAL A 25 -23.70 -11.69 10.22
CA VAL A 25 -24.05 -12.32 8.94
C VAL A 25 -23.99 -13.84 9.03
N LYS A 26 -22.88 -14.42 9.52
CA LYS A 26 -22.74 -15.88 9.67
C LYS A 26 -23.81 -16.49 10.56
N ARG A 27 -24.17 -15.80 11.66
CA ARG A 27 -25.25 -16.24 12.56
C ARG A 27 -26.61 -16.17 11.88
N ALA A 28 -26.90 -15.06 11.19
CA ALA A 28 -28.16 -14.92 10.46
C ALA A 28 -28.26 -15.94 9.30
N GLN A 29 -27.21 -16.18 8.53
CA GLN A 29 -27.19 -17.21 7.49
C GLN A 29 -27.47 -18.61 8.06
N LYS A 30 -26.90 -18.93 9.23
CA LYS A 30 -27.17 -20.22 9.90
C LYS A 30 -28.63 -20.36 10.32
N ASP A 31 -29.21 -19.30 10.88
CA ASP A 31 -30.61 -19.26 11.30
C ASP A 31 -31.56 -19.35 10.07
N VAL A 32 -31.25 -18.69 8.95
CA VAL A 32 -31.96 -18.85 7.65
C VAL A 32 -31.88 -20.29 7.16
N ALA A 33 -30.68 -20.89 7.16
CA ALA A 33 -30.49 -22.27 6.73
C ALA A 33 -31.21 -23.29 7.63
N ALA A 34 -31.44 -22.94 8.89
CA ALA A 34 -32.23 -23.72 9.84
C ALA A 34 -33.76 -23.48 9.71
N GLY A 35 -34.20 -22.66 8.75
CA GLY A 35 -35.62 -22.33 8.55
C GLY A 35 -36.21 -21.38 9.60
N LEU A 36 -35.37 -20.74 10.42
CA LEU A 36 -35.78 -19.79 11.46
C LEU A 36 -36.02 -18.39 10.86
N LEU A 37 -36.93 -18.31 9.90
CA LEU A 37 -37.27 -17.08 9.19
C LEU A 37 -38.34 -16.26 9.94
N PRO A 38 -38.17 -14.94 10.07
CA PRO A 38 -39.22 -14.08 10.62
C PRO A 38 -40.41 -13.97 9.68
N VAL A 39 -41.56 -13.59 10.23
CA VAL A 39 -42.73 -13.19 9.43
C VAL A 39 -42.47 -11.81 8.83
N LEU A 40 -42.49 -11.72 7.51
CA LEU A 40 -42.23 -10.48 6.76
C LEU A 40 -43.52 -9.82 6.27
N GLU A 41 -43.60 -8.51 6.45
CA GLU A 41 -44.65 -7.64 5.92
C GLU A 41 -43.99 -6.50 5.15
N THR A 42 -44.40 -6.26 3.90
CA THR A 42 -43.96 -5.10 3.12
C THR A 42 -45.14 -4.13 3.02
N ALA A 43 -44.97 -2.92 3.55
CA ALA A 43 -45.99 -1.87 3.48
C ALA A 43 -46.00 -1.18 2.11
N ASP A 44 -47.07 -0.45 1.82
CA ASP A 44 -47.27 0.25 0.54
C ASP A 44 -46.22 1.35 0.29
N ASP A 45 -45.64 1.90 1.35
CA ASP A 45 -44.53 2.86 1.30
C ASP A 45 -43.16 2.20 1.02
N GLY A 46 -43.11 0.87 0.86
CA GLY A 46 -41.89 0.09 0.65
C GLY A 46 -41.10 -0.24 1.92
N THR A 47 -41.67 0.05 3.11
CA THR A 47 -41.08 -0.36 4.39
C THR A 47 -41.20 -1.86 4.58
N VAL A 48 -40.07 -2.54 4.74
CA VAL A 48 -40.04 -3.99 5.06
C VAL A 48 -39.95 -4.15 6.56
N SER A 49 -40.88 -4.92 7.14
CA SER A 49 -40.94 -5.21 8.57
C SER A 49 -40.85 -6.72 8.81
N ALA A 50 -40.06 -7.11 9.83
CA ALA A 50 -39.87 -8.49 10.26
C ALA A 50 -40.32 -8.65 11.71
N ARG A 51 -41.13 -9.69 11.97
CA ARG A 51 -41.52 -10.13 13.32
C ARG A 51 -40.87 -11.47 13.61
N PHE A 52 -40.12 -11.54 14.70
CA PHE A 52 -39.36 -12.71 15.12
C PHE A 52 -40.09 -13.46 16.25
N ASP A 53 -39.85 -14.77 16.37
CA ASP A 53 -40.46 -15.61 17.41
C ASP A 53 -40.04 -15.21 18.83
N ASP A 54 -38.88 -14.56 18.97
CA ASP A 54 -38.40 -13.97 20.23
C ASP A 54 -39.11 -12.65 20.59
N GLY A 55 -40.14 -12.26 19.84
CA GLY A 55 -40.93 -11.05 20.05
C GLY A 55 -40.27 -9.77 19.53
N VAL A 56 -39.05 -9.86 19.00
CA VAL A 56 -38.36 -8.70 18.41
C VAL A 56 -39.06 -8.29 17.11
N ARG A 57 -39.11 -6.97 16.88
CA ARG A 57 -39.62 -6.37 15.65
C ARG A 57 -38.52 -5.53 15.02
N THR A 58 -38.34 -5.67 13.71
CA THR A 58 -37.39 -4.87 12.95
C THR A 58 -38.08 -4.27 11.75
N SER A 59 -37.85 -2.99 11.46
CA SER A 59 -38.37 -2.32 10.26
C SER A 59 -37.28 -1.53 9.53
N LEU A 60 -37.30 -1.62 8.21
CA LEU A 60 -36.36 -0.95 7.31
C LEU A 60 -37.14 -0.14 6.26
N PRO A 61 -37.36 1.17 6.51
CA PRO A 61 -37.92 2.08 5.51
C PRO A 61 -37.03 2.19 4.26
N PRO A 62 -37.58 2.58 3.10
CA PRO A 62 -36.76 2.90 1.93
C PRO A 62 -35.83 4.08 2.22
N GLY A 63 -34.68 4.10 1.56
CA GLY A 63 -33.70 5.19 1.71
C GLY A 63 -32.96 5.24 3.05
N ARG A 64 -33.12 4.22 3.93
CA ARG A 64 -32.40 4.13 5.21
C ARG A 64 -31.31 3.07 5.17
N THR A 65 -30.21 3.32 5.87
CA THR A 65 -29.12 2.36 5.99
C THR A 65 -29.52 1.20 6.91
N LEU A 66 -28.85 0.05 6.80
CA LEU A 66 -29.06 -1.04 7.78
C LEU A 66 -28.79 -0.61 9.23
N ARG A 67 -27.87 0.35 9.44
CA ARG A 67 -27.57 0.89 10.77
C ARG A 67 -28.69 1.79 11.30
N ASP A 68 -29.51 2.37 10.45
CA ASP A 68 -30.64 3.21 10.84
C ASP A 68 -31.97 2.44 10.88
N ALA A 69 -31.96 1.16 10.50
CA ALA A 69 -33.10 0.26 10.64
C ALA A 69 -33.58 0.24 12.10
N GLN A 70 -34.89 0.33 12.32
CA GLN A 70 -35.44 0.31 13.67
C GLN A 70 -35.54 -1.14 14.13
N CYS A 71 -35.05 -1.44 15.33
CA CYS A 71 -35.16 -2.76 15.93
C CYS A 71 -35.51 -2.62 17.41
N SER A 72 -36.46 -3.41 17.89
CA SER A 72 -36.87 -3.40 19.31
C SER A 72 -35.91 -4.15 20.25
N CYS A 73 -34.84 -4.74 19.72
CA CYS A 73 -33.82 -5.40 20.54
C CYS A 73 -32.96 -4.37 21.32
N PRO A 74 -32.31 -4.77 22.43
CA PRO A 74 -31.50 -3.85 23.25
C PRO A 74 -30.19 -3.37 22.60
N ALA A 75 -29.86 -3.82 21.38
CA ALA A 75 -28.64 -3.40 20.70
C ALA A 75 -28.76 -1.98 20.13
N SER A 76 -27.83 -1.09 20.51
CA SER A 76 -27.80 0.33 20.13
C SER A 76 -27.25 0.62 18.72
N GLY A 77 -26.98 -0.42 17.92
CA GLY A 77 -26.40 -0.33 16.59
C GLY A 77 -26.79 -1.52 15.74
N MET A 78 -25.82 -2.16 15.08
CA MET A 78 -26.10 -3.36 14.31
C MET A 78 -26.43 -4.57 15.19
N CYS A 79 -27.38 -5.39 14.73
CA CYS A 79 -27.76 -6.63 15.38
C CYS A 79 -28.08 -7.70 14.33
N ARG A 80 -28.19 -8.96 14.78
CA ARG A 80 -28.54 -10.09 13.89
C ARG A 80 -29.91 -9.89 13.24
N HIS A 81 -30.88 -9.28 13.91
CA HIS A 81 -32.26 -9.12 13.42
C HIS A 81 -32.33 -8.20 12.19
N ARG A 82 -31.51 -7.14 12.15
CA ARG A 82 -31.43 -6.24 10.99
C ARG A 82 -30.84 -6.90 9.75
N VAL A 83 -29.84 -7.76 9.95
CA VAL A 83 -29.26 -8.57 8.86
C VAL A 83 -30.25 -9.66 8.42
N MET A 84 -30.91 -10.30 9.39
CA MET A 84 -31.89 -11.35 9.13
C MET A 84 -33.08 -10.84 8.31
N LEU A 85 -33.57 -9.63 8.58
CA LEU A 85 -34.64 -9.01 7.79
C LEU A 85 -34.31 -9.02 6.30
N VAL A 86 -33.07 -8.65 5.93
CA VAL A 86 -32.63 -8.61 4.53
C VAL A 86 -32.52 -10.02 3.95
N LEU A 87 -31.85 -10.95 4.65
CA LEU A 87 -31.69 -12.33 4.18
C LEU A 87 -33.04 -13.06 4.03
N ALA A 88 -33.97 -12.82 4.96
CA ALA A 88 -35.31 -13.38 4.89
C ALA A 88 -36.10 -12.79 3.72
N TYR A 89 -35.97 -11.48 3.47
CA TYR A 89 -36.61 -10.82 2.34
C TYR A 89 -36.10 -11.37 1.00
N GLN A 90 -34.79 -11.61 0.90
CA GLN A 90 -34.17 -12.26 -0.25
C GLN A 90 -34.67 -13.70 -0.45
N ALA A 91 -34.75 -14.49 0.63
CA ALA A 91 -35.27 -15.86 0.57
C ALA A 91 -36.75 -15.92 0.14
N GLN A 92 -37.58 -14.99 0.63
CA GLN A 92 -38.99 -14.88 0.24
C GLN A 92 -39.14 -14.49 -1.23
N ALA A 93 -38.34 -13.53 -1.72
CA ALA A 93 -38.34 -13.13 -3.12
C ALA A 93 -37.87 -14.26 -4.05
N ALA A 94 -36.83 -15.01 -3.66
CA ALA A 94 -36.37 -16.17 -4.41
C ALA A 94 -37.43 -17.29 -4.49
N SER A 95 -38.20 -17.48 -3.42
CA SER A 95 -39.29 -18.47 -3.37
C SER A 95 -40.55 -18.05 -4.15
N ALA A 96 -40.71 -16.74 -4.39
CA ALA A 96 -41.83 -16.17 -5.14
C ALA A 96 -41.55 -16.05 -6.66
N ALA A 97 -40.31 -16.28 -7.10
CA ALA A 97 -39.97 -16.33 -8.52
C ALA A 97 -40.58 -17.59 -9.17
N PRO A 98 -41.24 -17.48 -10.34
CA PRO A 98 -41.80 -18.66 -11.01
C PRO A 98 -40.69 -19.65 -11.38
N ALA A 99 -40.93 -20.94 -11.14
CA ALA A 99 -40.02 -22.02 -11.53
C ALA A 99 -39.76 -21.99 -13.05
N PRO A 100 -38.52 -22.17 -13.52
CA PRO A 100 -38.25 -22.26 -14.94
C PRO A 100 -39.03 -23.47 -15.52
N SER A 101 -39.87 -23.21 -16.52
CA SER A 101 -40.63 -24.24 -17.22
C SER A 101 -39.67 -25.22 -17.90
N ALA A 102 -39.79 -26.50 -17.53
CA ALA A 102 -39.07 -27.61 -18.13
C ALA A 102 -39.55 -27.86 -19.57
N THR A 103 -38.89 -27.22 -20.53
CA THR A 103 -38.84 -27.61 -21.94
C THR A 103 -37.40 -27.35 -22.41
N PRO A 104 -36.64 -28.38 -22.82
CA PRO A 104 -35.34 -28.16 -23.43
C PRO A 104 -35.58 -27.73 -24.89
N ALA A 105 -35.70 -26.43 -25.09
CA ALA A 105 -35.43 -25.82 -26.38
C ALA A 105 -34.02 -25.22 -26.27
N GLU A 106 -33.15 -25.62 -27.19
CA GLU A 106 -31.80 -25.10 -27.37
C GLU A 106 -31.88 -23.61 -27.75
N ASP A 107 -32.01 -22.77 -26.74
CA ASP A 107 -31.59 -21.38 -26.73
C ASP A 107 -31.16 -21.12 -25.29
N GLU A 108 -29.87 -20.84 -25.11
CA GLU A 108 -29.23 -20.55 -23.84
C GLU A 108 -29.87 -19.31 -23.18
N VAL A 109 -30.96 -19.50 -22.45
CA VAL A 109 -31.48 -18.47 -21.53
C VAL A 109 -30.78 -18.64 -20.20
N ASP A 110 -29.64 -17.97 -20.18
CA ASP A 110 -28.67 -17.86 -19.11
C ASP A 110 -29.30 -17.35 -17.80
N ALA A 111 -29.27 -18.17 -16.74
CA ALA A 111 -29.65 -17.78 -15.39
C ALA A 111 -28.66 -16.77 -14.75
N SER A 112 -27.69 -16.28 -15.52
CA SER A 112 -26.80 -15.15 -15.20
C SER A 112 -27.47 -13.77 -15.39
N ALA A 113 -28.68 -13.70 -15.95
CA ALA A 113 -29.35 -12.45 -16.33
C ALA A 113 -29.87 -11.57 -15.16
N ALA A 114 -29.71 -11.96 -13.89
CA ALA A 114 -30.11 -11.14 -12.73
C ALA A 114 -29.03 -10.14 -12.25
N GLY A 115 -27.96 -9.89 -13.02
CA GLY A 115 -27.12 -8.74 -12.74
C GLY A 115 -25.92 -8.54 -13.65
N GLY A 116 -26.12 -7.91 -14.79
CA GLY A 116 -25.05 -7.50 -15.71
C GLY A 116 -24.06 -6.47 -15.15
N GLU A 117 -23.04 -6.17 -15.95
CA GLU A 117 -22.07 -5.11 -15.67
C GLU A 117 -22.78 -3.77 -15.37
N TRP A 118 -22.32 -3.06 -14.34
CA TRP A 118 -22.91 -1.76 -13.97
C TRP A 118 -21.86 -0.79 -13.43
N SER A 119 -22.17 0.50 -13.49
CA SER A 119 -21.33 1.57 -12.97
C SER A 119 -22.14 2.50 -12.08
N PRO A 120 -21.60 2.99 -10.95
CA PRO A 120 -22.26 4.02 -10.15
C PRO A 120 -22.56 5.29 -10.94
N SER A 121 -21.86 5.55 -12.05
CA SER A 121 -22.05 6.75 -12.87
C SER A 121 -23.47 6.98 -13.40
N HIS A 122 -24.34 5.95 -13.39
CA HIS A 122 -25.74 6.09 -13.81
C HIS A 122 -26.61 6.87 -12.80
N PHE A 123 -26.21 6.97 -11.53
CA PHE A 123 -26.92 7.82 -10.57
C PHE A 123 -26.73 9.27 -10.97
N ASP A 124 -27.83 10.02 -11.12
CA ASP A 124 -27.86 11.43 -11.52
C ASP A 124 -27.87 12.40 -10.33
N ASP A 125 -27.95 13.70 -10.58
CA ASP A 125 -27.96 14.72 -9.53
C ASP A 125 -29.25 14.70 -8.70
N ALA A 126 -30.37 14.24 -9.27
CA ALA A 126 -31.61 14.04 -8.54
C ALA A 126 -31.47 12.89 -7.53
N ALA A 127 -30.86 11.76 -7.92
CA ALA A 127 -30.56 10.64 -7.04
C ALA A 127 -29.59 11.04 -5.91
N LEU A 128 -28.60 11.88 -6.21
CA LEU A 128 -27.72 12.47 -5.20
C LEU A 128 -28.49 13.34 -4.20
N ALA A 129 -29.30 14.29 -4.68
CA ALA A 129 -30.07 15.20 -3.83
C ALA A 129 -31.11 14.46 -2.97
N ALA A 130 -31.68 13.36 -3.47
CA ALA A 130 -32.58 12.51 -2.71
C ALA A 130 -31.86 11.68 -1.62
N SER A 131 -30.59 11.32 -1.85
CA SER A 131 -29.84 10.41 -0.96
C SER A 131 -28.99 11.14 0.09
N PHE A 132 -28.64 12.41 -0.12
CA PHE A 132 -27.72 13.17 0.73
C PHE A 132 -28.28 14.54 1.12
N ALA A 133 -28.00 14.96 2.36
CA ALA A 133 -28.31 16.32 2.80
C ALA A 133 -27.46 17.36 2.04
N PRO A 134 -27.96 18.60 1.83
CA PRO A 134 -27.22 19.65 1.13
C PRO A 134 -25.83 19.93 1.71
N SER A 135 -25.69 19.90 3.04
CA SER A 135 -24.41 20.10 3.73
C SER A 135 -23.35 19.05 3.40
N VAL A 136 -23.77 17.81 3.09
CA VAL A 136 -22.87 16.73 2.64
C VAL A 136 -22.38 17.00 1.21
N ILE A 137 -23.26 17.51 0.34
CA ILE A 137 -22.90 17.88 -1.02
C ILE A 137 -21.94 19.08 -1.02
N GLU A 138 -22.19 20.10 -0.20
CA GLU A 138 -21.25 21.23 -0.01
C GLU A 138 -19.89 20.77 0.53
N GLN A 139 -19.89 19.81 1.46
CA GLN A 139 -18.65 19.19 1.94
C GLN A 139 -17.93 18.45 0.81
N ALA A 140 -18.64 17.73 -0.05
CA ALA A 140 -18.07 17.05 -1.21
C ALA A 140 -17.48 18.06 -2.22
N GLN A 141 -18.15 19.18 -2.48
CA GLN A 141 -17.64 20.26 -3.31
C GLN A 141 -16.33 20.83 -2.76
N ARG A 142 -16.24 21.06 -1.44
CA ARG A 142 -14.99 21.49 -0.79
C ARG A 142 -13.87 20.47 -0.92
N LEU A 143 -14.19 19.17 -0.83
CA LEU A 143 -13.21 18.10 -1.05
C LEU A 143 -12.73 18.07 -2.51
N ALA A 144 -13.64 18.20 -3.47
CA ALA A 144 -13.29 18.21 -4.89
C ALA A 144 -12.52 19.48 -5.31
N ALA A 145 -12.71 20.61 -4.62
CA ALA A 145 -11.91 21.82 -4.81
C ALA A 145 -10.40 21.59 -4.52
N ALA A 146 -10.07 20.60 -3.68
CA ALA A 146 -8.69 20.17 -3.43
C ALA A 146 -8.11 19.28 -4.55
N ARG A 147 -8.89 19.01 -5.62
CA ARG A 147 -8.51 18.20 -6.79
C ARG A 147 -7.95 16.83 -6.41
N PRO A 148 -8.66 16.04 -5.57
CA PRO A 148 -8.19 14.72 -5.20
C PRO A 148 -8.19 13.81 -6.42
N VAL A 149 -7.16 12.98 -6.52
CA VAL A 149 -7.14 11.89 -7.49
C VAL A 149 -7.78 10.66 -6.87
N VAL A 150 -8.73 10.07 -7.59
CA VAL A 150 -9.48 8.90 -7.17
C VAL A 150 -9.23 7.79 -8.18
N ALA A 151 -8.75 6.65 -7.70
CA ALA A 151 -8.65 5.44 -8.51
C ALA A 151 -10.02 4.77 -8.55
N VAL A 152 -10.61 4.64 -9.73
CA VAL A 152 -11.89 3.94 -9.90
C VAL A 152 -11.69 2.58 -10.53
N GLN A 153 -12.29 1.57 -9.89
CA GLN A 153 -12.31 0.20 -10.35
C GLN A 153 -13.73 -0.15 -10.81
N ALA A 154 -13.84 -0.70 -12.02
CA ALA A 154 -15.11 -1.18 -12.57
C ALA A 154 -15.72 -2.30 -11.70
N TRP A 155 -17.02 -2.52 -11.87
CA TRP A 155 -17.65 -3.75 -11.40
C TRP A 155 -16.97 -4.96 -12.05
N ARG A 156 -16.68 -5.99 -11.27
CA ARG A 156 -16.14 -7.27 -11.79
C ARG A 156 -17.09 -8.44 -11.57
N SER A 157 -17.73 -8.48 -10.41
CA SER A 157 -18.69 -9.52 -10.05
C SER A 157 -19.56 -9.04 -8.89
N ALA A 158 -20.57 -9.83 -8.49
CA ALA A 158 -21.37 -9.54 -7.29
C ALA A 158 -20.52 -9.48 -6.00
N SER A 159 -19.44 -10.28 -5.92
CA SER A 159 -18.49 -10.27 -4.81
C SER A 159 -17.38 -9.22 -4.96
N ALA A 160 -17.22 -8.63 -6.14
CA ALA A 160 -16.26 -7.57 -6.45
C ALA A 160 -16.99 -6.32 -7.02
N PRO A 161 -17.67 -5.55 -6.16
CA PRO A 161 -18.43 -4.36 -6.54
C PRO A 161 -17.53 -3.22 -7.06
N PRO A 162 -18.09 -2.16 -7.67
CA PRO A 162 -17.31 -0.97 -8.02
C PRO A 162 -16.68 -0.33 -6.79
N ILE A 163 -15.41 0.03 -6.89
CA ILE A 163 -14.63 0.64 -5.80
C ILE A 163 -14.04 1.97 -6.30
N ALA A 164 -14.16 3.01 -5.48
CA ALA A 164 -13.40 4.25 -5.63
C ALA A 164 -12.42 4.38 -4.47
N ARG A 165 -11.12 4.42 -4.76
CA ARG A 165 -10.06 4.64 -3.77
C ARG A 165 -9.66 6.11 -3.80
N LEU A 166 -10.15 6.86 -2.82
CA LEU A 166 -9.71 8.23 -2.57
C LEU A 166 -8.37 8.19 -1.79
N PRO A 167 -7.63 9.30 -1.70
CA PRO A 167 -6.30 9.28 -1.07
C PRO A 167 -6.25 8.73 0.36
N MET A 168 -7.32 8.95 1.14
CA MET A 168 -7.37 8.58 2.56
C MET A 168 -8.49 7.62 2.93
N CYS A 169 -9.37 7.25 1.99
CA CYS A 169 -10.52 6.40 2.24
C CYS A 169 -10.93 5.66 0.97
N SER A 170 -11.59 4.52 1.13
CA SER A 170 -12.18 3.76 0.02
C SER A 170 -13.69 3.76 0.11
N VAL A 171 -14.36 3.85 -1.03
CA VAL A 171 -15.81 3.77 -1.16
C VAL A 171 -16.16 2.56 -2.03
N ARG A 172 -17.06 1.73 -1.53
CA ARG A 172 -17.61 0.56 -2.24
C ARG A 172 -19.10 0.76 -2.47
N PHE A 173 -19.58 0.41 -3.66
CA PHE A 173 -20.98 0.55 -4.04
C PHE A 173 -21.65 -0.83 -4.12
N PHE A 174 -22.60 -1.13 -3.22
CA PHE A 174 -23.20 -2.45 -3.11
C PHE A 174 -24.59 -2.61 -3.76
N SER A 175 -25.19 -1.53 -4.24
CA SER A 175 -26.51 -1.57 -4.89
C SER A 175 -26.52 -0.70 -6.15
N ARG A 176 -27.11 -1.24 -7.21
CA ARG A 176 -27.36 -0.55 -8.48
C ARG A 176 -28.53 0.40 -8.36
N SER A 177 -29.48 0.15 -7.46
CA SER A 177 -30.68 0.98 -7.31
C SER A 177 -30.63 1.99 -6.15
N SER A 178 -29.62 1.93 -5.28
CA SER A 178 -29.55 2.83 -4.11
C SER A 178 -28.13 3.20 -3.68
N LEU A 179 -27.90 4.51 -3.52
CA LEU A 179 -26.67 5.07 -2.95
C LEU A 179 -26.56 4.89 -1.42
N VAL A 180 -27.66 4.56 -0.75
CA VAL A 180 -27.69 4.43 0.72
C VAL A 180 -26.86 3.25 1.22
N HIS A 181 -26.71 2.23 0.37
CA HIS A 181 -25.88 1.06 0.66
C HIS A 181 -24.41 1.26 0.26
N ALA A 182 -24.02 2.44 -0.24
CA ALA A 182 -22.61 2.74 -0.44
C ALA A 182 -21.89 2.86 0.91
N ARG A 183 -20.67 2.29 0.98
CA ARG A 183 -19.87 2.25 2.20
C ARG A 183 -18.51 2.87 1.96
N CYS A 184 -18.21 3.89 2.76
CA CYS A 184 -16.89 4.44 3.00
C CYS A 184 -16.27 3.84 4.27
N ASP A 185 -14.95 3.73 4.31
CA ASP A 185 -14.18 3.36 5.51
C ASP A 185 -13.87 4.57 6.43
N CYS A 186 -14.36 5.76 6.12
CA CYS A 186 -14.21 6.93 7.00
C CYS A 186 -15.05 6.79 8.29
N LYS A 187 -14.82 7.70 9.26
CA LYS A 187 -15.55 7.74 10.54
C LYS A 187 -17.08 7.70 10.42
N GLN A 188 -17.64 8.47 9.48
CA GLN A 188 -19.09 8.48 9.23
C GLN A 188 -19.54 7.22 8.50
N GLY A 189 -18.72 6.77 7.57
CA GLY A 189 -18.79 5.50 6.87
C GLY A 189 -19.94 5.32 5.87
N SER A 190 -21.18 5.74 6.16
CA SER A 190 -22.27 5.75 5.16
C SER A 190 -22.89 7.14 5.10
N GLY A 191 -23.37 7.56 3.92
CA GLY A 191 -23.93 8.90 3.75
C GLY A 191 -22.92 10.06 3.84
N CYS A 192 -21.62 9.79 3.70
CA CYS A 192 -20.57 10.81 3.82
C CYS A 192 -20.22 11.47 2.47
N ALA A 193 -19.57 12.64 2.54
CA ALA A 193 -19.15 13.40 1.35
C ALA A 193 -18.24 12.62 0.39
N HIS A 194 -17.47 11.63 0.87
CA HIS A 194 -16.61 10.81 0.02
C HIS A 194 -17.40 9.95 -0.99
N VAL A 195 -18.63 9.54 -0.66
CA VAL A 195 -19.48 8.79 -1.58
C VAL A 195 -19.87 9.65 -2.79
N VAL A 196 -20.15 10.94 -2.54
CA VAL A 196 -20.45 11.91 -3.59
C VAL A 196 -19.22 12.16 -4.48
N VAL A 197 -18.04 12.36 -3.89
CA VAL A 197 -16.77 12.51 -4.62
C VAL A 197 -16.46 11.25 -5.45
N ALA A 198 -16.67 10.06 -4.89
CA ALA A 198 -16.51 8.79 -5.60
C ALA A 198 -17.46 8.68 -6.80
N LEU A 199 -18.72 9.08 -6.65
CA LEU A 199 -19.67 9.10 -7.76
C LEU A 199 -19.24 10.06 -8.88
N TRP A 200 -18.77 11.27 -8.53
CA TRP A 200 -18.22 12.19 -9.52
C TRP A 200 -16.99 11.62 -10.23
N ALA A 201 -16.14 10.88 -9.53
CA ALA A 201 -15.01 10.17 -10.12
C ALA A 201 -15.49 9.15 -11.16
N PHE A 202 -16.47 8.30 -10.84
CA PHE A 202 -17.04 7.33 -11.79
C PHE A 202 -17.68 8.01 -13.01
N ARG A 203 -18.38 9.14 -12.83
CA ARG A 203 -18.93 9.91 -13.96
C ARG A 203 -17.82 10.49 -14.86
N GLN A 204 -16.77 11.05 -14.26
CA GLN A 204 -15.64 11.65 -15.00
C GLN A 204 -14.71 10.60 -15.61
N ALA A 205 -14.68 9.39 -15.08
CA ALA A 205 -13.94 8.26 -15.66
C ALA A 205 -14.47 7.84 -17.03
N GLY A 206 -15.78 8.02 -17.27
CA GLY A 206 -16.46 7.46 -18.44
C GLY A 206 -16.64 5.93 -18.34
N PRO A 207 -16.99 5.26 -19.46
CA PRO A 207 -17.16 3.80 -19.48
C PRO A 207 -15.87 3.05 -19.08
N LEU A 208 -16.04 2.04 -18.22
CA LEU A 208 -14.97 1.14 -17.75
C LEU A 208 -15.41 -0.30 -18.02
N ALA A 209 -14.57 -1.10 -18.68
CA ALA A 209 -14.83 -2.54 -18.84
C ALA A 209 -14.45 -3.29 -17.55
N ALA A 210 -15.11 -4.41 -17.25
CA ALA A 210 -14.86 -5.18 -16.02
C ALA A 210 -13.39 -5.61 -15.84
N SER A 211 -12.69 -5.92 -16.93
CA SER A 211 -11.27 -6.30 -16.93
C SER A 211 -10.29 -5.12 -16.95
N SER A 212 -10.78 -3.88 -17.01
CA SER A 212 -9.89 -2.71 -17.06
C SER A 212 -9.11 -2.54 -15.75
N PRO A 213 -7.85 -2.09 -15.82
CA PRO A 213 -7.12 -1.63 -14.64
C PRO A 213 -7.82 -0.41 -14.02
N GLU A 214 -7.47 -0.09 -12.78
CA GLU A 214 -7.98 1.11 -12.12
C GLU A 214 -7.66 2.36 -12.95
N ARG A 215 -8.66 3.23 -13.16
CA ARG A 215 -8.47 4.51 -13.84
C ARG A 215 -8.28 5.62 -12.81
N MET A 216 -7.19 6.38 -12.94
CA MET A 216 -6.91 7.52 -12.07
C MET A 216 -7.65 8.76 -12.60
N VAL A 217 -8.57 9.29 -11.79
CA VAL A 217 -9.38 10.46 -12.16
C VAL A 217 -9.12 11.58 -11.18
N GLU A 218 -8.65 12.72 -11.68
CA GLU A 218 -8.62 13.95 -10.89
C GLU A 218 -10.03 14.52 -10.80
N VAL A 219 -10.66 14.36 -9.63
CA VAL A 219 -12.07 14.67 -9.47
C VAL A 219 -12.28 16.18 -9.35
N ARG A 220 -13.22 16.68 -10.15
CA ARG A 220 -13.71 18.06 -10.09
C ARG A 220 -15.14 18.10 -9.59
N ALA A 221 -15.50 19.17 -8.89
CA ALA A 221 -16.92 19.42 -8.63
C ALA A 221 -17.61 19.73 -9.97
N PRO A 222 -18.81 19.18 -10.24
CA PRO A 222 -19.60 19.62 -11.38
C PRO A 222 -19.85 21.12 -11.26
N ALA A 223 -19.57 21.89 -12.33
CA ALA A 223 -19.87 23.31 -12.36
C ALA A 223 -21.38 23.50 -12.25
N ALA A 224 -21.83 24.41 -11.38
CA ALA A 224 -23.22 24.78 -11.30
C ALA A 224 -23.60 25.55 -12.56
N GLY A 225 -24.07 24.85 -13.59
CA GLY A 225 -24.75 25.47 -14.74
C GLY A 225 -24.06 25.44 -16.11
N ASP A 226 -23.19 24.47 -16.42
CA ASP A 226 -22.66 24.36 -17.80
C ASP A 226 -23.32 23.21 -18.57
N ALA A 227 -24.18 23.61 -19.51
CA ALA A 227 -24.44 22.88 -20.74
C ALA A 227 -23.11 22.59 -21.45
N ALA A 228 -23.06 21.46 -22.16
CA ALA A 228 -21.92 20.94 -22.88
C ALA A 228 -20.99 22.02 -23.51
N GLY A 229 -19.72 21.99 -23.12
CA GLY A 229 -18.61 22.51 -23.91
C GLY A 229 -18.13 23.92 -23.56
N ASP A 230 -17.31 24.03 -22.51
CA ASP A 230 -16.01 24.70 -22.67
C ASP A 230 -15.02 24.22 -21.60
N GLY A 231 -13.97 23.54 -22.05
CA GLY A 231 -12.99 22.87 -21.21
C GLY A 231 -12.04 23.86 -20.55
N HIS A 232 -12.43 24.41 -19.39
CA HIS A 232 -11.49 25.17 -18.56
C HIS A 232 -10.40 24.20 -18.07
N ARG A 233 -9.27 24.19 -18.79
CA ARG A 233 -8.09 23.42 -18.42
C ARG A 233 -7.59 24.01 -17.10
N PRO A 234 -7.46 23.20 -16.04
CA PRO A 234 -7.05 23.72 -14.74
C PRO A 234 -5.68 24.38 -14.86
N ALA A 235 -5.42 25.36 -13.98
CA ALA A 235 -4.12 25.99 -13.86
C ALA A 235 -3.04 24.91 -13.74
N ALA A 236 -2.04 25.01 -14.61
CA ALA A 236 -0.94 24.08 -14.70
C ALA A 236 -0.15 24.11 -13.38
N LEU A 237 -0.09 22.95 -12.71
CA LEU A 237 0.54 22.80 -11.39
C LEU A 237 2.03 23.17 -11.43
N MET A 238 2.67 22.98 -12.58
CA MET A 238 4.12 23.09 -12.74
C MET A 238 4.60 24.42 -13.34
N GLN A 239 3.69 25.33 -13.73
CA GLN A 239 4.04 26.56 -14.43
C GLN A 239 4.16 27.80 -13.52
N GLY A 240 3.66 27.73 -12.28
CA GLY A 240 3.71 28.83 -11.32
C GLY A 240 5.12 29.22 -10.88
N GLU A 241 5.32 30.46 -10.45
CA GLU A 241 6.59 30.94 -9.89
C GLU A 241 7.03 30.10 -8.67
N ALA A 242 6.09 29.80 -7.76
CA ALA A 242 6.32 28.96 -6.61
C ALA A 242 6.82 27.54 -6.96
N ALA A 243 6.25 26.95 -8.03
CA ALA A 243 6.66 25.64 -8.54
C ALA A 243 8.08 25.66 -9.11
N ARG A 244 8.41 26.68 -9.92
CA ARG A 244 9.76 26.88 -10.46
C ARG A 244 10.80 27.16 -9.38
N ALA A 245 10.43 27.92 -8.35
CA ALA A 245 11.28 28.19 -7.21
C ALA A 245 11.64 26.90 -6.45
N LEU A 246 10.66 26.04 -6.17
CA LEU A 246 10.92 24.76 -5.51
C LEU A 246 11.81 23.84 -6.35
N GLN A 247 11.57 23.76 -7.67
CA GLN A 247 12.45 23.00 -8.58
C GLN A 247 13.90 23.48 -8.51
N ALA A 248 14.12 24.79 -8.58
CA ALA A 248 15.45 25.38 -8.50
C ALA A 248 16.12 25.12 -7.13
N GLN A 249 15.36 25.20 -6.03
CA GLN A 249 15.86 24.90 -4.69
C GLN A 249 16.31 23.43 -4.57
N LEU A 250 15.51 22.48 -5.04
CA LEU A 250 15.82 21.05 -5.00
C LEU A 250 16.99 20.68 -5.92
N GLU A 251 17.08 21.33 -7.09
CA GLU A 251 18.24 21.15 -7.99
C GLU A 251 19.52 21.69 -7.35
N ALA A 252 19.48 22.89 -6.75
CA ALA A 252 20.63 23.46 -6.04
C ALA A 252 21.04 22.62 -4.82
N LEU A 253 20.07 22.05 -4.10
CA LEU A 253 20.30 21.13 -2.98
C LEU A 253 20.97 19.84 -3.46
N SER A 254 20.42 19.23 -4.50
CA SER A 254 20.98 18.02 -5.11
C SER A 254 22.40 18.26 -5.63
N LEU A 255 22.64 19.39 -6.29
CA LEU A 255 23.97 19.76 -6.77
C LEU A 255 24.96 19.91 -5.62
N SER A 256 24.56 20.54 -4.51
CA SER A 256 25.41 20.68 -3.32
C SER A 256 25.75 19.34 -2.68
N LEU A 257 24.77 18.43 -2.56
CA LEU A 257 24.99 17.07 -2.06
C LEU A 257 25.94 16.27 -2.97
N TRP A 258 25.79 16.37 -4.29
CA TRP A 258 26.70 15.71 -5.23
C TRP A 258 28.11 16.27 -5.20
N LEU A 259 28.27 17.59 -5.04
CA LEU A 259 29.59 18.22 -5.07
C LEU A 259 30.36 18.04 -3.77
N ASP A 260 29.72 18.33 -2.64
CA ASP A 260 30.34 18.40 -1.31
C ASP A 260 30.13 17.10 -0.50
N GLY A 261 29.25 16.21 -0.97
CA GLY A 261 28.97 14.93 -0.37
C GLY A 261 27.81 14.98 0.62
N SER A 262 27.15 13.84 0.83
CA SER A 262 26.11 13.68 1.85
C SER A 262 26.66 13.60 3.28
N SER A 263 27.99 13.45 3.43
CA SER A 263 28.67 13.42 4.73
C SER A 263 29.01 14.82 5.27
N GLN A 264 28.55 15.88 4.60
CA GLN A 264 28.78 17.26 5.03
C GLN A 264 27.97 17.61 6.30
N PRO A 265 28.40 18.61 7.09
CA PRO A 265 27.69 18.98 8.31
C PRO A 265 26.22 19.38 8.05
N LEU A 266 25.28 18.70 8.72
CA LEU A 266 23.83 18.93 8.53
C LEU A 266 23.40 20.37 8.82
N MET A 267 24.11 21.08 9.71
CA MET A 267 23.80 22.49 10.02
C MET A 267 23.83 23.39 8.77
N ALA A 268 24.70 23.07 7.80
CA ALA A 268 24.85 23.86 6.57
C ALA A 268 23.69 23.63 5.58
N LEU A 269 22.92 22.55 5.77
CA LEU A 269 21.82 22.14 4.89
C LEU A 269 20.44 22.42 5.51
N ALA A 270 20.34 22.45 6.85
CA ALA A 270 19.07 22.50 7.58
C ALA A 270 18.10 23.58 7.08
N ALA A 271 18.57 24.83 6.95
CA ALA A 271 17.72 25.95 6.50
C ALA A 271 17.20 25.76 5.06
N ARG A 272 18.01 25.15 4.19
CA ARG A 272 17.63 24.90 2.78
C ARG A 272 16.61 23.78 2.66
N PHE A 273 16.74 22.73 3.48
CA PHE A 273 15.75 21.66 3.58
C PHE A 273 14.42 22.19 4.12
N GLU A 274 14.44 23.01 5.18
CA GLU A 274 13.21 23.57 5.75
C GLU A 274 12.50 24.50 4.76
N ALA A 275 13.25 25.35 4.05
CA ALA A 275 12.67 26.20 3.00
C ALA A 275 12.01 25.39 1.87
N ALA A 276 12.66 24.32 1.40
CA ALA A 276 12.11 23.44 0.38
C ALA A 276 10.86 22.68 0.87
N ARG A 277 10.87 22.24 2.13
CA ARG A 277 9.74 21.57 2.78
C ARG A 277 8.52 22.49 2.89
N GLU A 278 8.71 23.71 3.39
CA GLU A 278 7.64 24.68 3.55
C GLU A 278 7.04 25.10 2.20
N GLN A 279 7.88 25.26 1.18
CA GLN A 279 7.44 25.54 -0.18
C GLN A 279 6.62 24.37 -0.77
N ALA A 280 7.07 23.12 -0.57
CA ALA A 280 6.33 21.93 -1.00
C ALA A 280 4.96 21.83 -0.29
N ARG A 281 4.93 22.15 1.01
CA ARG A 281 3.70 22.20 1.81
C ARG A 281 2.72 23.26 1.34
N THR A 282 3.22 24.47 1.06
CA THR A 282 2.43 25.58 0.51
C THR A 282 1.80 25.22 -0.84
N LEU A 283 2.56 24.50 -1.69
CA LEU A 283 2.07 23.99 -2.97
C LEU A 283 1.13 22.77 -2.82
N GLY A 284 1.03 22.17 -1.64
CA GLY A 284 0.29 20.94 -1.40
C GLY A 284 0.90 19.72 -2.09
N TRP A 285 2.20 19.71 -2.36
CA TRP A 285 2.91 18.62 -3.04
C TRP A 285 3.39 17.57 -2.03
N ARG A 286 2.45 16.78 -1.53
CA ARG A 286 2.68 15.85 -0.41
C ARG A 286 3.82 14.86 -0.67
N TRP A 287 3.92 14.30 -1.88
CA TRP A 287 4.95 13.31 -2.19
C TRP A 287 6.35 13.91 -2.35
N VAL A 288 6.42 15.21 -2.64
CA VAL A 288 7.68 15.96 -2.65
C VAL A 288 8.12 16.26 -1.22
N GLU A 289 7.19 16.71 -0.36
CA GLU A 289 7.44 16.90 1.08
C GLU A 289 7.95 15.60 1.73
N ASP A 290 7.24 14.48 1.54
CA ASP A 290 7.65 13.16 2.07
C ASP A 290 9.02 12.71 1.54
N GLY A 291 9.36 13.03 0.30
CA GLY A 291 10.68 12.71 -0.26
C GLY A 291 11.81 13.58 0.31
N ILE A 292 11.54 14.86 0.59
CA ILE A 292 12.47 15.75 1.29
C ILE A 292 12.70 15.26 2.73
N ASP A 293 11.63 14.82 3.41
CA ASP A 293 11.70 14.28 4.77
C ASP A 293 12.52 12.99 4.84
N GLU A 294 12.31 12.06 3.91
CA GLU A 294 13.09 10.83 3.86
C GLU A 294 14.56 11.10 3.50
N LEU A 295 14.82 12.02 2.56
CA LEU A 295 16.19 12.44 2.24
C LEU A 295 16.89 12.99 3.49
N TRP A 296 16.22 13.87 4.25
CA TRP A 296 16.75 14.43 5.48
C TRP A 296 17.02 13.34 6.54
N MET A 297 16.07 12.42 6.73
CA MET A 297 16.23 11.27 7.63
C MET A 297 17.45 10.42 7.28
N LEU A 298 17.68 10.13 5.99
CA LEU A 298 18.83 9.34 5.54
C LEU A 298 20.17 10.06 5.80
N LEU A 299 20.22 11.39 5.64
CA LEU A 299 21.41 12.18 5.99
C LEU A 299 21.67 12.16 7.50
N GLN A 300 20.62 12.24 8.32
CA GLN A 300 20.73 12.10 9.78
C GLN A 300 21.22 10.70 10.17
N ALA A 301 20.65 9.65 9.59
CA ALA A 301 21.04 8.27 9.82
C ALA A 301 22.51 8.02 9.43
N GLN A 302 22.98 8.61 8.32
CA GLN A 302 24.37 8.56 7.91
C GLN A 302 25.29 9.20 8.95
N GLN A 303 24.97 10.41 9.41
CA GLN A 303 25.77 11.15 10.39
C GLN A 303 25.83 10.43 11.74
N ALA A 304 24.72 9.80 12.15
CA ALA A 304 24.62 9.02 13.37
C ALA A 304 25.27 7.63 13.26
N ARG A 305 25.75 7.23 12.06
CA ARG A 305 26.23 5.86 11.77
C ARG A 305 25.17 4.80 12.11
N SER A 306 23.92 5.13 11.84
CA SER A 306 22.77 4.30 12.19
C SER A 306 22.66 3.09 11.29
N SER A 307 22.21 1.97 11.87
CA SER A 307 21.93 0.75 11.11
C SER A 307 20.76 0.90 10.11
N ARG A 308 20.00 2.01 10.16
CA ARG A 308 18.99 2.36 9.16
C ARG A 308 19.56 2.94 7.88
N PHE A 309 20.81 3.40 7.88
CA PHE A 309 21.37 4.08 6.73
C PHE A 309 21.68 3.10 5.60
N ASP A 310 21.00 3.27 4.46
CA ASP A 310 21.29 2.58 3.21
C ASP A 310 21.79 3.59 2.15
N PRO A 311 23.05 3.46 1.68
CA PRO A 311 23.60 4.37 0.68
C PRO A 311 22.88 4.28 -0.67
N ARG A 312 22.35 3.11 -1.04
CA ARG A 312 21.55 2.97 -2.26
C ARG A 312 20.22 3.66 -2.08
N ARG A 313 19.54 3.51 -0.94
CA ARG A 313 18.28 4.23 -0.67
C ARG A 313 18.45 5.75 -0.80
N LEU A 314 19.55 6.31 -0.29
CA LEU A 314 19.88 7.72 -0.45
C LEU A 314 19.95 8.13 -1.94
N LEU A 315 20.66 7.36 -2.76
CA LEU A 315 20.74 7.58 -4.20
C LEU A 315 19.36 7.49 -4.89
N HIS A 316 18.53 6.52 -4.48
CA HIS A 316 17.18 6.34 -5.01
C HIS A 316 16.29 7.54 -4.70
N VAL A 317 16.25 8.03 -3.45
CA VAL A 317 15.43 9.18 -3.07
C VAL A 317 15.85 10.44 -3.82
N MET A 318 17.15 10.65 -4.03
CA MET A 318 17.64 11.77 -4.84
C MET A 318 17.21 11.69 -6.30
N ALA A 319 17.34 10.51 -6.93
CA ALA A 319 16.90 10.31 -8.30
C ALA A 319 15.36 10.43 -8.43
N GLU A 320 14.62 9.93 -7.44
CA GLU A 320 13.17 9.97 -7.39
C GLU A 320 12.64 11.41 -7.30
N LEU A 321 13.17 12.24 -6.41
CA LEU A 321 12.75 13.64 -6.27
C LEU A 321 12.90 14.40 -7.60
N TRP A 322 14.04 14.20 -8.28
CA TRP A 322 14.26 14.79 -9.60
C TRP A 322 13.27 14.24 -10.65
N ALA A 323 13.12 12.92 -10.72
CA ALA A 323 12.27 12.24 -11.71
C ALA A 323 10.78 12.58 -11.52
N ARG A 324 10.31 12.66 -10.27
CA ARG A 324 8.93 12.97 -9.92
C ARG A 324 8.51 14.34 -10.45
N LEU A 325 9.33 15.37 -10.27
CA LEU A 325 9.05 16.71 -10.79
C LEU A 325 9.06 16.75 -12.32
N ARG A 326 9.94 15.99 -12.96
CA ARG A 326 9.99 15.88 -14.43
C ARG A 326 8.77 15.15 -14.99
N ALA A 327 8.35 14.06 -14.34
CA ALA A 327 7.16 13.30 -14.72
C ALA A 327 5.88 14.14 -14.52
N ALA A 328 5.77 14.87 -13.41
CA ALA A 328 4.67 15.79 -13.17
C ALA A 328 4.61 16.90 -14.24
N ALA A 329 5.75 17.53 -14.57
CA ALA A 329 5.80 18.55 -15.62
C ALA A 329 5.39 18.02 -17.00
N HIS A 330 5.77 16.77 -17.32
CA HIS A 330 5.35 16.11 -18.55
C HIS A 330 3.83 15.85 -18.57
N ALA A 331 3.26 15.33 -17.47
CA ALA A 331 1.83 15.08 -17.35
C ALA A 331 1.00 16.36 -17.41
N ASP A 332 1.47 17.44 -16.78
CA ASP A 332 0.80 18.75 -16.74
C ASP A 332 0.77 19.44 -18.13
N GLY A 333 1.84 19.22 -18.92
CA GLY A 333 1.98 19.74 -20.29
C GLY A 333 1.29 18.90 -21.39
N ALA A 334 0.79 17.70 -21.08
CA ALA A 334 0.21 16.80 -22.09
C ALA A 334 -1.07 17.37 -22.73
N ALA A 335 -1.25 17.22 -24.05
CA ALA A 335 -2.40 17.80 -24.76
C ALA A 335 -3.77 17.17 -24.41
N GLY A 336 -3.78 15.94 -23.87
CA GLY A 336 -4.97 15.20 -23.43
C GLY A 336 -4.82 14.66 -22.00
N PRO A 337 -5.83 13.96 -21.46
CA PRO A 337 -5.78 13.40 -20.11
C PRO A 337 -4.67 12.35 -20.03
N PRO A 338 -3.59 12.59 -19.26
CA PRO A 338 -2.53 11.61 -19.11
C PRO A 338 -3.05 10.40 -18.29
N PRO A 339 -2.46 9.20 -18.46
CA PRO A 339 -2.83 8.02 -17.66
C PRO A 339 -2.63 8.24 -16.16
N LEU A 340 -1.63 9.07 -15.79
CA LEU A 340 -1.41 9.55 -14.44
C LEU A 340 -1.38 11.09 -14.44
N PRO A 341 -2.33 11.76 -13.78
CA PRO A 341 -2.35 13.21 -13.69
C PRO A 341 -1.21 13.74 -12.81
N ALA A 342 -0.73 14.96 -13.08
CA ALA A 342 0.33 15.59 -12.30
C ALA A 342 -0.02 15.73 -10.82
N SER A 343 -1.30 15.93 -10.49
CA SER A 343 -1.84 15.93 -9.13
C SER A 343 -1.56 14.62 -8.39
N GLN A 344 -1.66 13.46 -9.05
CA GLN A 344 -1.32 12.15 -8.47
C GLN A 344 0.17 12.03 -8.18
N ILE A 345 0.99 12.44 -9.16
CA ILE A 345 2.46 12.35 -9.09
C ILE A 345 3.01 13.25 -7.97
N LEU A 346 2.39 14.41 -7.74
CA LEU A 346 2.80 15.37 -6.72
C LEU A 346 2.12 15.14 -5.35
N GLY A 347 0.97 14.45 -5.32
CA GLY A 347 0.19 14.25 -4.10
C GLY A 347 -0.70 15.43 -3.74
N VAL A 348 -1.24 16.13 -4.75
CA VAL A 348 -2.18 17.25 -4.56
C VAL A 348 -3.51 16.71 -4.03
N GLY A 349 -4.09 17.42 -3.06
CA GLY A 349 -5.37 17.04 -2.43
C GLY A 349 -5.25 15.92 -1.39
N VAL A 350 -4.03 15.41 -1.14
CA VAL A 350 -3.77 14.44 -0.09
C VAL A 350 -3.57 15.16 1.25
N LYS A 351 -4.43 14.89 2.23
CA LYS A 351 -4.29 15.48 3.57
C LYS A 351 -3.08 14.90 4.28
N GLY A 352 -2.33 15.75 4.99
CA GLY A 352 -1.14 15.34 5.74
C GLY A 352 -1.43 14.31 6.83
N GLU A 353 -2.49 14.51 7.61
CA GLU A 353 -2.90 13.61 8.71
C GLU A 353 -4.42 13.47 8.80
N VAL A 354 -4.90 12.27 9.16
CA VAL A 354 -6.32 11.96 9.36
C VAL A 354 -6.51 11.08 10.60
N ALA A 355 -7.48 11.42 11.44
CA ALA A 355 -7.89 10.60 12.57
C ALA A 355 -8.76 9.42 12.13
N LEU A 356 -8.50 8.24 12.68
CA LEU A 356 -9.16 6.97 12.36
C LEU A 356 -9.96 6.49 13.57
N ASP A 357 -11.20 6.01 13.33
CA ASP A 357 -12.20 5.71 14.37
C ASP A 357 -12.23 4.22 14.74
N HIS A 358 -11.76 3.35 13.85
CA HIS A 358 -11.55 1.92 14.09
C HIS A 358 -10.50 1.37 13.14
N LEU A 359 -9.46 0.72 13.67
CA LEU A 359 -8.46 0.01 12.88
C LEU A 359 -8.25 -1.39 13.42
N ARG A 360 -8.22 -2.35 12.50
CA ARG A 360 -7.70 -3.70 12.73
C ARG A 360 -6.40 -3.83 11.95
N LEU A 361 -5.29 -3.88 12.66
CA LEU A 361 -3.96 -3.94 12.07
C LEU A 361 -3.36 -5.32 12.34
N VAL A 362 -3.01 -6.06 11.29
CA VAL A 362 -2.29 -7.33 11.41
C VAL A 362 -0.82 -7.10 11.09
N SER A 363 0.08 -7.47 12.00
CA SER A 363 1.50 -7.23 11.79
C SER A 363 2.04 -8.07 10.61
N LEU A 364 2.89 -7.42 9.82
CA LEU A 364 3.70 -7.98 8.73
C LEU A 364 5.18 -8.05 9.09
N GLY A 365 5.53 -7.72 10.34
CA GLY A 365 6.89 -7.78 10.87
C GLY A 365 7.39 -6.43 11.38
N ALA A 366 8.65 -6.40 11.78
CA ALA A 366 9.30 -5.21 12.32
C ALA A 366 10.75 -5.09 11.87
N GLU A 367 11.19 -3.85 11.72
CA GLU A 367 12.57 -3.47 11.43
C GLU A 367 13.10 -2.64 12.59
N LEU A 368 14.10 -3.19 13.26
CA LEU A 368 14.78 -2.59 14.39
C LEU A 368 16.03 -1.86 13.92
N TRP A 369 16.40 -0.85 14.67
CA TRP A 369 17.64 -0.13 14.43
C TRP A 369 18.23 0.42 15.71
N SER A 370 19.51 0.71 15.62
CA SER A 370 20.28 1.31 16.69
C SER A 370 21.39 2.17 16.14
N ASP A 371 21.71 3.22 16.88
CA ASP A 371 22.92 4.02 16.71
C ASP A 371 23.48 4.45 18.08
N GLU A 372 24.49 5.34 18.05
CA GLU A 372 25.13 5.85 19.26
C GLU A 372 24.22 6.76 20.10
N SER A 373 23.25 7.41 19.46
CA SER A 373 22.33 8.37 20.09
C SER A 373 21.01 7.74 20.53
N GLY A 374 20.57 6.67 19.87
CA GLY A 374 19.24 6.12 20.03
C GLY A 374 19.06 4.71 19.49
N GLU A 375 17.85 4.23 19.67
CA GLU A 375 17.34 2.98 19.11
C GLU A 375 15.88 3.14 18.75
N GLY A 376 15.39 2.28 17.87
CA GLY A 376 13.98 2.33 17.52
C GLY A 376 13.50 1.17 16.68
N ALA A 377 12.25 1.28 16.28
CA ALA A 377 11.55 0.25 15.54
C ALA A 377 10.55 0.85 14.55
N SER A 378 10.43 0.20 13.41
CA SER A 378 9.33 0.34 12.47
C SER A 378 8.53 -0.96 12.51
N VAL A 379 7.25 -0.90 12.86
CA VAL A 379 6.36 -2.07 12.78
C VAL A 379 5.43 -1.90 11.59
N MET A 380 5.48 -2.83 10.65
CA MET A 380 4.64 -2.81 9.46
C MET A 380 3.36 -3.57 9.74
N PHE A 381 2.23 -2.95 9.42
CA PHE A 381 0.91 -3.54 9.57
C PHE A 381 0.16 -3.50 8.25
N ALA A 382 -0.68 -4.51 8.03
CA ALA A 382 -1.76 -4.45 7.05
C ALA A 382 -3.08 -4.23 7.77
N ASP A 383 -3.96 -3.42 7.17
CA ASP A 383 -5.36 -3.38 7.55
C ASP A 383 -6.16 -4.35 6.66
N PRO A 384 -6.70 -5.46 7.18
CA PRO A 384 -7.48 -6.40 6.37
C PRO A 384 -8.75 -5.79 5.74
N ASP A 385 -9.29 -4.72 6.31
CA ASP A 385 -10.53 -4.11 5.82
C ASP A 385 -10.25 -3.22 4.59
N THR A 386 -9.10 -2.56 4.54
CA THR A 386 -8.71 -1.61 3.47
C THR A 386 -7.59 -2.14 2.57
N GLN A 387 -6.90 -3.20 2.98
CA GLN A 387 -5.66 -3.73 2.40
C GLN A 387 -4.50 -2.70 2.41
N ALA A 388 -4.63 -1.63 3.18
CA ALA A 388 -3.60 -0.60 3.28
C ALA A 388 -2.45 -1.08 4.16
N VAL A 389 -1.23 -0.83 3.69
CA VAL A 389 -0.03 -1.01 4.51
C VAL A 389 0.23 0.26 5.31
N THR A 390 0.54 0.09 6.58
CA THR A 390 0.85 1.18 7.51
C THR A 390 2.10 0.88 8.32
N VAL A 391 2.78 1.93 8.80
CA VAL A 391 4.02 1.79 9.57
C VAL A 391 3.90 2.55 10.88
N LEU A 392 4.09 1.87 12.00
CA LEU A 392 4.25 2.48 13.31
C LEU A 392 5.74 2.65 13.59
N GLU A 393 6.22 3.89 13.63
CA GLU A 393 7.61 4.20 13.96
C GLU A 393 7.75 4.71 15.38
N ARG A 394 8.71 4.16 16.14
CA ARG A 394 9.07 4.65 17.48
C ARG A 394 10.57 4.70 17.64
N GLN A 395 11.03 5.71 18.37
CA GLN A 395 12.44 5.92 18.67
C GLN A 395 12.59 6.29 20.15
N TRP A 396 13.73 5.90 20.72
CA TRP A 396 14.09 6.13 22.11
C TRP A 396 15.53 6.66 22.16
N SER A 397 15.72 7.73 22.93
CA SER A 397 17.02 8.40 23.12
C SER A 397 17.82 7.68 24.21
N ARG A 398 19.08 7.34 23.92
CA ARG A 398 19.99 6.77 24.92
C ARG A 398 20.38 7.79 25.99
N ALA A 399 20.39 9.08 25.65
CA ALA A 399 20.67 10.16 26.60
C ALA A 399 19.53 10.32 27.64
N ASP A 400 18.29 10.14 27.20
CA ASP A 400 17.12 10.22 28.08
C ASP A 400 17.14 9.03 29.05
N ASP A 401 17.48 7.83 28.57
CA ASP A 401 17.64 6.64 29.41
C ASP A 401 18.75 6.81 30.46
N ALA A 402 19.90 7.36 30.05
CA ALA A 402 21.01 7.63 30.96
C ALA A 402 20.61 8.64 32.04
N THR A 403 19.83 9.65 31.68
CA THR A 403 19.33 10.68 32.60
C THR A 403 18.28 10.12 33.57
N ALA A 404 17.43 9.20 33.11
CA ALA A 404 16.37 8.61 33.93
C ALA A 404 16.89 7.72 35.07
N GLY A 405 18.15 7.26 35.01
CA GLY A 405 18.79 6.45 36.05
C GLY A 405 18.18 5.05 36.16
N GLY A 406 18.76 4.09 35.44
CA GLY A 406 18.34 2.68 35.47
C GLY A 406 18.94 1.87 34.32
N THR A 407 18.84 0.55 34.37
CA THR A 407 19.17 -0.29 33.20
C THR A 407 18.09 -0.09 32.14
N PRO A 408 18.41 0.38 30.92
CA PRO A 408 17.42 0.55 29.87
C PRO A 408 16.73 -0.79 29.59
N ALA A 409 15.42 -0.77 29.43
CA ALA A 409 14.70 -1.96 28.98
C ALA A 409 15.22 -2.37 27.59
N ASN A 410 15.32 -3.68 27.34
CA ASN A 410 15.54 -4.18 25.98
C ASN A 410 14.54 -3.51 25.03
N LEU A 411 14.99 -3.13 23.82
CA LEU A 411 14.17 -2.45 22.81
C LEU A 411 12.79 -3.09 22.61
N LEU A 412 12.72 -4.42 22.53
CA LEU A 412 11.47 -5.17 22.34
C LEU A 412 10.55 -5.18 23.57
N GLY A 413 11.09 -4.85 24.75
CA GLY A 413 10.36 -4.63 25.99
C GLY A 413 9.84 -3.21 26.18
N ARG A 414 10.29 -2.24 25.37
CA ARG A 414 9.80 -0.85 25.41
C ARG A 414 8.29 -0.81 25.18
N ARG A 415 7.59 0.05 25.90
CA ARG A 415 6.13 0.16 25.78
C ARG A 415 5.72 1.19 24.73
N VAL A 416 4.74 0.82 23.92
CA VAL A 416 4.05 1.69 22.97
C VAL A 416 2.55 1.48 23.15
N ALA A 417 1.80 2.57 23.36
CA ALA A 417 0.38 2.53 23.72
C ALA A 417 0.05 1.58 24.90
N GLY A 418 1.00 1.37 25.82
CA GLY A 418 0.87 0.50 26.98
C GLY A 418 1.30 -0.96 26.78
N PHE A 419 1.63 -1.39 25.56
CA PHE A 419 2.04 -2.77 25.24
C PHE A 419 3.53 -2.87 24.93
N PRO A 420 4.23 -3.96 25.28
CA PRO A 420 5.59 -4.20 24.83
C PRO A 420 5.68 -4.21 23.30
N LEU A 421 6.74 -3.63 22.75
CA LEU A 421 6.98 -3.57 21.31
C LEU A 421 6.93 -4.96 20.66
N ARG A 422 7.47 -5.99 21.31
CA ARG A 422 7.38 -7.40 20.86
C ARG A 422 5.94 -7.83 20.60
N GLN A 423 5.01 -7.45 21.48
CA GLN A 423 3.61 -7.83 21.40
C GLN A 423 2.91 -7.14 20.22
N LEU A 424 3.25 -5.88 19.96
CA LEU A 424 2.76 -5.16 18.78
C LEU A 424 3.34 -5.74 17.49
N ALA A 425 4.65 -5.98 17.46
CA ALA A 425 5.36 -6.53 16.32
C ALA A 425 4.86 -7.95 15.95
N SER A 426 4.42 -8.75 16.92
CA SER A 426 3.95 -10.13 16.71
C SER A 426 2.44 -10.29 16.92
N GLY A 427 1.68 -9.21 16.78
CA GLY A 427 0.26 -9.18 17.13
C GLY A 427 -0.66 -8.57 16.08
N GLN A 428 -1.96 -8.76 16.32
CA GLN A 428 -3.03 -7.98 15.74
C GLN A 428 -3.42 -6.87 16.71
N VAL A 429 -3.42 -5.63 16.24
CA VAL A 429 -3.75 -4.44 17.02
C VAL A 429 -5.14 -3.95 16.61
N ILE A 430 -6.04 -3.86 17.57
CA ILE A 430 -7.36 -3.27 17.39
C ILE A 430 -7.37 -1.96 18.16
N THR A 431 -7.52 -0.83 17.48
CA THR A 431 -7.53 0.49 18.13
C THR A 431 -8.67 1.36 17.61
N LYS A 432 -9.17 2.24 18.49
CA LYS A 432 -10.17 3.28 18.16
C LYS A 432 -9.59 4.68 18.09
N THR A 433 -8.29 4.83 18.34
CA THR A 433 -7.61 6.12 18.41
C THR A 433 -6.24 6.03 17.74
N ALA A 434 -6.22 6.31 16.44
CA ALA A 434 -5.00 6.46 15.69
C ALA A 434 -5.08 7.63 14.72
N THR A 435 -3.95 8.26 14.44
CA THR A 435 -3.79 9.18 13.32
C THR A 435 -2.95 8.50 12.25
N ARG A 436 -3.32 8.70 10.98
CA ARG A 436 -2.59 8.20 9.81
C ARG A 436 -2.10 9.36 8.97
N ARG A 437 -0.84 9.30 8.59
CA ARG A 437 -0.21 10.18 7.61
C ARG A 437 -0.46 9.72 6.19
N ALA A 438 -0.35 10.63 5.24
CA ALA A 438 -0.51 10.37 3.80
C ALA A 438 0.34 9.17 3.30
N ASN A 439 1.58 9.06 3.76
CA ASN A 439 2.51 7.99 3.39
C ASN A 439 2.24 6.65 4.10
N GLY A 440 1.16 6.53 4.88
CA GLY A 440 0.81 5.32 5.62
C GLY A 440 1.47 5.20 7.00
N GLN A 441 2.28 6.16 7.46
CA GLN A 441 2.73 6.17 8.84
C GLN A 441 1.54 6.34 9.79
N ILE A 442 1.51 5.58 10.88
CA ILE A 442 0.45 5.63 11.89
C ILE A 442 1.01 5.97 13.26
N ASP A 443 0.23 6.75 13.99
CA ASP A 443 0.45 7.04 15.39
C ASP A 443 -0.74 6.57 16.21
N ILE A 444 -0.47 5.63 17.13
CA ILE A 444 -1.47 5.15 18.08
C ILE A 444 -1.36 5.99 19.34
N ALA A 445 -2.47 6.65 19.71
CA ALA A 445 -2.52 7.50 20.88
C ALA A 445 -2.24 6.68 22.17
N PRO A 446 -1.58 7.29 23.18
CA PRO A 446 -1.34 6.61 24.44
C PRO A 446 -2.67 6.40 25.20
N GLY A 447 -3.16 5.14 25.25
CA GLY A 447 -4.40 4.80 25.96
C GLY A 447 -4.77 3.32 25.89
N ALA A 448 -4.29 2.52 26.86
CA ALA A 448 -4.50 1.06 26.89
C ALA A 448 -5.98 0.61 26.95
N ARG A 449 -6.92 1.48 27.36
CA ARG A 449 -8.36 1.13 27.42
C ARG A 449 -9.04 1.10 26.05
N GLN A 450 -8.41 1.63 25.01
CA GLN A 450 -8.98 1.76 23.66
C GLN A 450 -8.19 0.99 22.59
N THR A 451 -7.08 0.36 23.00
CA THR A 451 -6.22 -0.44 22.14
C THR A 451 -6.10 -1.85 22.72
N GLY A 452 -6.42 -2.87 21.94
CA GLY A 452 -6.22 -4.28 22.28
C GLY A 452 -5.17 -4.89 21.36
N VAL A 453 -4.34 -5.80 21.90
CA VAL A 453 -3.33 -6.53 21.12
C VAL A 453 -3.48 -8.02 21.36
N MET A 454 -3.69 -8.77 20.29
CA MET A 454 -3.84 -10.23 20.28
C MET A 454 -2.66 -10.87 19.54
N PRO A 455 -2.18 -12.06 19.91
CA PRO A 455 -1.10 -12.72 19.19
C PRO A 455 -1.52 -13.07 17.75
N LEU A 456 -0.57 -13.06 16.81
CA LEU A 456 -0.80 -13.59 15.47
C LEU A 456 -1.03 -15.10 15.52
N SER A 457 -2.08 -15.55 14.82
CA SER A 457 -2.38 -16.95 14.57
C SER A 457 -1.85 -17.36 13.19
N PRO A 458 -1.72 -18.68 12.90
CA PRO A 458 -1.41 -19.15 11.55
C PRO A 458 -2.37 -18.64 10.47
N LYS A 459 -3.58 -18.21 10.82
CA LYS A 459 -4.62 -17.72 9.89
C LYS A 459 -4.70 -16.19 9.81
N SER A 460 -3.77 -15.49 10.45
CA SER A 460 -3.85 -14.03 10.61
C SER A 460 -3.70 -13.23 9.31
N TRP A 461 -3.25 -13.84 8.21
CA TRP A 461 -3.17 -13.23 6.89
C TRP A 461 -4.18 -13.83 5.88
N ASP A 462 -5.16 -14.61 6.34
CA ASP A 462 -6.18 -15.22 5.46
C ASP A 462 -7.09 -14.13 4.84
N ASP A 463 -7.38 -13.07 5.61
CA ASP A 463 -8.21 -11.93 5.17
C ASP A 463 -7.46 -10.93 4.25
N LEU A 464 -6.16 -11.13 4.02
CA LEU A 464 -5.39 -10.28 3.09
C LEU A 464 -5.60 -10.77 1.65
N VAL A 465 -5.66 -9.83 0.70
CA VAL A 465 -5.90 -10.10 -0.73
C VAL A 465 -5.01 -9.23 -1.62
N ALA A 466 -5.06 -9.45 -2.94
CA ALA A 466 -4.34 -8.64 -3.91
C ALA A 466 -4.75 -7.15 -3.82
N PRO A 467 -3.83 -6.20 -4.04
CA PRO A 467 -2.44 -6.38 -4.50
C PRO A 467 -1.42 -6.70 -3.40
N LEU A 468 -1.81 -6.65 -2.11
CA LEU A 468 -0.88 -6.86 -1.00
C LEU A 468 -0.46 -8.33 -0.88
N LYS A 469 -1.43 -9.25 -0.86
CA LYS A 469 -1.19 -10.70 -0.83
C LYS A 469 -1.25 -11.27 -2.25
N GLN A 470 -0.21 -12.00 -2.63
CA GLN A 470 -0.07 -12.62 -3.94
C GLN A 470 -0.31 -14.12 -3.85
N PRO A 471 -1.19 -14.69 -4.70
CA PRO A 471 -1.59 -16.09 -4.63
C PRO A 471 -0.58 -17.06 -5.29
N SER A 472 0.44 -16.54 -5.97
CA SER A 472 1.53 -17.30 -6.56
C SER A 472 2.74 -16.40 -6.83
N VAL A 473 3.91 -17.01 -7.06
CA VAL A 473 5.12 -16.26 -7.44
C VAL A 473 4.94 -15.59 -8.81
N GLN A 474 4.27 -16.26 -9.75
CA GLN A 474 3.96 -15.69 -11.07
C GLN A 474 3.07 -14.44 -10.95
N ALA A 475 2.02 -14.48 -10.11
CA ALA A 475 1.16 -13.33 -9.87
C ALA A 475 1.93 -12.17 -9.24
N LEU A 476 2.86 -12.46 -8.32
CA LEU A 476 3.75 -11.47 -7.74
C LEU A 476 4.66 -10.83 -8.80
N VAL A 477 5.29 -11.63 -9.66
CA VAL A 477 6.16 -11.12 -10.74
C VAL A 477 5.36 -10.28 -11.74
N ALA A 478 4.19 -10.75 -12.17
CA ALA A 478 3.30 -10.01 -13.07
C ALA A 478 2.91 -8.67 -12.46
N HIS A 479 2.51 -8.66 -11.18
CA HIS A 479 2.18 -7.44 -10.46
C HIS A 479 3.35 -6.45 -10.41
N LEU A 480 4.55 -6.93 -10.08
CA LEU A 480 5.75 -6.08 -10.02
C LEU A 480 6.12 -5.50 -11.40
N ARG A 481 5.95 -6.26 -12.49
CA ARG A 481 6.20 -5.79 -13.87
C ARG A 481 5.20 -4.75 -14.34
N GLU A 482 3.93 -4.89 -13.95
CA GLU A 482 2.87 -3.93 -14.29
C GLU A 482 2.92 -2.66 -13.43
N THR A 483 3.65 -2.70 -12.32
CA THR A 483 3.71 -1.58 -11.39
C THR A 483 4.50 -0.41 -11.98
N PRO A 484 3.94 0.82 -12.00
CA PRO A 484 4.67 2.00 -12.45
C PRO A 484 5.92 2.29 -11.58
N PRO A 485 6.92 3.00 -12.10
CA PRO A 485 8.09 3.41 -11.32
C PRO A 485 7.73 4.23 -10.06
N ASP A 486 8.50 4.08 -8.99
CA ASP A 486 8.25 4.73 -7.68
C ASP A 486 8.01 6.24 -7.78
N PHE A 487 8.74 6.92 -8.66
CA PHE A 487 8.67 8.38 -8.81
C PHE A 487 7.35 8.92 -9.38
N VAL A 488 6.46 8.06 -9.90
CA VAL A 488 5.10 8.46 -10.30
C VAL A 488 4.01 7.95 -9.35
N ARG A 489 4.38 7.08 -8.40
CA ARG A 489 3.44 6.48 -7.45
C ARG A 489 3.35 7.29 -6.16
N PRO A 490 2.25 7.17 -5.40
CA PRO A 490 2.21 7.63 -4.01
C PRO A 490 3.38 7.07 -3.20
N ARG A 491 4.02 7.91 -2.39
CA ARG A 491 5.08 7.44 -1.48
C ARG A 491 4.44 6.66 -0.34
N GLN A 492 5.06 5.56 0.04
CA GLN A 492 4.66 4.73 1.17
C GLN A 492 5.84 4.58 2.13
N ALA A 493 5.61 4.79 3.42
CA ALA A 493 6.61 4.58 4.47
C ALA A 493 7.12 3.13 4.47
N ALA A 494 6.23 2.17 4.16
CA ALA A 494 6.53 0.75 4.07
C ALA A 494 7.38 0.34 2.84
N SER A 495 7.63 1.26 1.92
CA SER A 495 8.58 1.09 0.80
C SER A 495 9.80 2.01 0.93
N GLY A 496 9.87 2.75 2.05
CA GLY A 496 10.92 3.72 2.35
C GLY A 496 11.96 3.21 3.32
N ALA A 497 12.82 4.13 3.80
CA ALA A 497 13.86 3.85 4.78
C ALA A 497 13.32 3.14 6.05
N ALA A 498 12.07 3.42 6.43
CA ALA A 498 11.42 2.79 7.57
C ALA A 498 11.26 1.27 7.42
N ALA A 499 11.09 0.76 6.19
CA ALA A 499 10.93 -0.66 5.90
C ALA A 499 12.24 -1.45 5.94
N GLY A 500 13.37 -0.78 6.23
CA GLY A 500 14.68 -1.41 6.30
C GLY A 500 15.24 -1.90 4.96
N ALA A 501 14.42 -1.98 3.91
CA ALA A 501 14.80 -2.44 2.58
C ALA A 501 14.07 -1.65 1.49
N SER A 502 14.74 -1.50 0.35
CA SER A 502 14.10 -0.98 -0.86
C SER A 502 13.22 -2.06 -1.50
N GLY A 503 12.01 -1.70 -1.89
CA GLY A 503 11.04 -2.59 -2.53
C GLY A 503 9.62 -2.33 -2.07
N GLN A 504 8.68 -3.10 -2.60
CA GLN A 504 7.27 -3.02 -2.20
C GLN A 504 6.97 -4.10 -1.16
N LEU A 505 6.26 -3.75 -0.09
CA LEU A 505 5.87 -4.75 0.91
C LEU A 505 4.75 -5.62 0.37
N HIS A 506 4.99 -6.93 0.29
CA HIS A 506 4.02 -7.92 -0.15
C HIS A 506 3.97 -9.13 0.79
N VAL A 507 2.87 -9.88 0.70
CA VAL A 507 2.70 -11.20 1.33
C VAL A 507 2.63 -12.25 0.23
N ALA A 508 3.63 -13.11 0.14
CA ALA A 508 3.58 -14.30 -0.72
C ALA A 508 2.95 -15.45 0.06
N ALA A 509 1.81 -15.95 -0.41
CA ALA A 509 1.07 -17.03 0.22
C ALA A 509 0.39 -17.89 -0.84
N PHE A 510 0.85 -19.13 -0.98
CA PHE A 510 0.34 -20.07 -1.97
C PHE A 510 0.28 -21.48 -1.39
N GLU A 511 -0.53 -22.35 -1.99
CA GLU A 511 -0.68 -23.72 -1.52
C GLU A 511 0.61 -24.50 -1.73
N HIS A 512 0.92 -25.42 -0.82
CA HIS A 512 2.11 -26.27 -0.87
C HIS A 512 3.45 -25.52 -0.95
N MET A 513 3.59 -24.38 -0.26
CA MET A 513 4.87 -23.68 -0.11
C MET A 513 5.96 -24.61 0.47
N ALA A 514 7.07 -24.73 -0.25
CA ALA A 514 8.21 -25.55 0.13
C ALA A 514 9.53 -24.78 0.00
N VAL A 515 10.47 -25.08 0.89
CA VAL A 515 11.84 -24.58 0.83
C VAL A 515 12.63 -25.49 -0.11
N LEU A 516 13.10 -24.94 -1.24
CA LEU A 516 13.88 -25.68 -2.24
C LEU A 516 15.36 -25.74 -1.88
N ALA A 517 15.89 -24.62 -1.38
CA ALA A 517 17.28 -24.50 -0.93
C ALA A 517 17.40 -23.37 0.09
N SER A 518 18.39 -23.46 0.98
CA SER A 518 18.82 -22.36 1.84
C SER A 518 20.32 -22.43 2.12
N HIS A 519 20.98 -21.27 2.16
CA HIS A 519 22.41 -21.18 2.43
C HIS A 519 22.79 -19.81 3.00
N TRP A 520 23.90 -19.78 3.73
CA TRP A 520 24.53 -18.57 4.25
C TRP A 520 25.69 -18.13 3.36
N ASP A 521 25.62 -16.91 2.83
CA ASP A 521 26.74 -16.22 2.22
C ASP A 521 27.52 -15.49 3.31
N ALA A 522 28.71 -16.01 3.64
CA ALA A 522 29.57 -15.43 4.67
C ALA A 522 30.23 -14.12 4.23
N ALA A 523 30.45 -13.90 2.92
CA ALA A 523 31.09 -12.70 2.41
C ALA A 523 30.11 -11.53 2.40
N ALA A 524 28.88 -11.75 1.90
CA ALA A 524 27.82 -10.74 1.93
C ALA A 524 27.14 -10.63 3.31
N GLN A 525 27.31 -11.64 4.18
CA GLN A 525 26.57 -11.80 5.43
C GLN A 525 25.04 -11.83 5.20
N VAL A 526 24.60 -12.65 4.25
CA VAL A 526 23.19 -12.79 3.85
C VAL A 526 22.76 -14.25 3.90
N LEU A 527 21.60 -14.51 4.50
CA LEU A 527 20.93 -15.81 4.40
C LEU A 527 20.01 -15.79 3.18
N HIS A 528 20.28 -16.70 2.25
CA HIS A 528 19.49 -16.89 1.05
C HIS A 528 18.61 -18.13 1.18
N ALA A 529 17.40 -18.08 0.63
CA ALA A 529 16.55 -19.25 0.46
C ALA A 529 15.72 -19.15 -0.83
N ARG A 530 15.44 -20.29 -1.46
CA ARG A 530 14.55 -20.39 -2.63
C ARG A 530 13.26 -21.06 -2.20
N ILE A 531 12.12 -20.40 -2.39
CA ILE A 531 10.79 -20.92 -2.02
C ILE A 531 10.00 -21.21 -3.29
N GLY A 532 9.50 -22.43 -3.41
CA GLY A 532 8.69 -22.88 -4.54
C GLY A 532 7.48 -23.66 -4.07
N ARG A 533 6.82 -24.33 -5.00
CA ARG A 533 5.74 -25.29 -4.71
C ARG A 533 6.36 -26.68 -4.53
N ALA A 534 5.86 -27.46 -3.57
CA ALA A 534 6.19 -28.88 -3.48
C ALA A 534 5.73 -29.60 -4.76
N ALA A 535 6.55 -30.48 -5.33
CA ALA A 535 6.14 -31.35 -6.43
C ALA A 535 5.12 -32.37 -5.91
N ASP A 536 3.95 -32.48 -6.56
CA ASP A 536 3.01 -33.57 -6.27
C ASP A 536 3.51 -34.87 -6.93
N GLU A 537 3.59 -35.97 -6.17
CA GLU A 537 4.06 -37.28 -6.66
C GLU A 537 3.22 -37.86 -7.83
N THR A 538 2.06 -37.27 -8.11
CA THR A 538 1.11 -37.71 -9.16
C THR A 538 1.13 -36.85 -10.43
N GLU A 539 1.87 -35.74 -10.47
CA GLU A 539 1.97 -34.82 -11.62
C GLU A 539 3.39 -34.80 -12.20
N ALA A 540 4.10 -35.93 -12.21
CA ALA A 540 5.47 -36.04 -12.72
C ALA A 540 5.62 -35.72 -14.24
N ASP A 541 4.51 -35.62 -14.98
CA ASP A 541 4.46 -35.35 -16.42
C ASP A 541 3.92 -33.95 -16.79
N ALA A 542 3.63 -33.07 -15.83
CA ALA A 542 3.34 -31.67 -16.16
C ALA A 542 4.64 -30.97 -16.53
N PRO A 543 4.72 -30.23 -17.67
CA PRO A 543 5.89 -29.43 -17.97
C PRO A 543 6.14 -28.51 -16.78
N ALA A 544 7.37 -28.51 -16.26
CA ALA A 544 7.76 -27.61 -15.19
C ALA A 544 7.48 -26.18 -15.67
N ASP A 545 6.38 -25.60 -15.22
CA ASP A 545 6.08 -24.20 -15.48
C ASP A 545 7.34 -23.42 -15.07
N GLU A 546 7.95 -22.70 -16.02
CA GLU A 546 9.18 -21.90 -15.89
C GLU A 546 8.96 -20.68 -14.97
N VAL A 547 8.22 -20.84 -13.87
CA VAL A 547 8.01 -19.78 -12.89
C VAL A 547 9.20 -19.81 -11.94
N PRO A 548 10.03 -18.76 -11.90
CA PRO A 548 11.17 -18.72 -11.00
C PRO A 548 10.70 -18.82 -9.55
N PRO A 549 11.45 -19.48 -8.66
CA PRO A 549 11.13 -19.52 -7.24
C PRO A 549 11.17 -18.12 -6.63
N LEU A 550 10.55 -17.94 -5.47
CA LEU A 550 10.71 -16.73 -4.68
C LEU A 550 12.07 -16.79 -3.97
N HIS A 551 12.96 -15.84 -4.26
CA HIS A 551 14.24 -15.70 -3.57
C HIS A 551 14.09 -14.88 -2.31
N LEU A 552 14.36 -15.48 -1.15
CA LEU A 552 14.51 -14.76 0.11
C LEU A 552 15.98 -14.37 0.29
N ALA A 553 16.24 -13.12 0.66
CA ALA A 553 17.56 -12.61 0.99
C ALA A 553 17.49 -11.78 2.27
N LEU A 554 17.99 -12.33 3.38
CA LEU A 554 17.99 -11.65 4.68
C LEU A 554 19.43 -11.28 5.10
N PRO A 555 19.82 -10.00 5.03
CA PRO A 555 21.12 -9.55 5.51
C PRO A 555 21.18 -9.59 7.05
N HIS A 556 22.31 -9.99 7.60
CA HIS A 556 22.56 -9.88 9.03
C HIS A 556 22.61 -8.41 9.47
N ARG A 557 21.95 -8.12 10.59
CA ARG A 557 21.92 -6.77 11.20
C ARG A 557 22.30 -6.85 12.67
N ALA A 558 23.23 -6.00 13.08
CA ALA A 558 23.65 -5.91 14.48
C ALA A 558 22.51 -5.50 15.44
N ALA A 559 21.51 -4.76 14.95
CA ALA A 559 20.34 -4.37 15.75
C ALA A 559 19.39 -5.55 16.04
N ALA A 560 19.49 -6.65 15.29
CA ALA A 560 18.64 -7.83 15.42
C ALA A 560 19.41 -9.11 15.03
N PRO A 561 20.45 -9.50 15.78
CA PRO A 561 21.38 -10.56 15.38
C PRO A 561 20.69 -11.93 15.25
N GLY A 562 19.65 -12.19 16.05
CA GLY A 562 18.89 -13.44 16.02
C GLY A 562 17.96 -13.63 14.81
N ALA A 563 17.81 -12.61 13.95
CA ALA A 563 16.89 -12.67 12.80
C ALA A 563 17.29 -13.75 11.78
N VAL A 564 18.60 -13.93 11.56
CA VAL A 564 19.14 -14.94 10.63
C VAL A 564 18.84 -16.35 11.13
N ASP A 565 19.14 -16.62 12.41
CA ASP A 565 18.84 -17.90 13.04
C ASP A 565 17.33 -18.18 13.07
N ALA A 566 16.50 -17.15 13.32
CA ALA A 566 15.04 -17.27 13.30
C ALA A 566 14.51 -17.67 11.92
N LEU A 567 15.05 -17.06 10.85
CA LEU A 567 14.68 -17.43 9.49
C LEU A 567 15.13 -18.86 9.18
N ALA A 568 16.38 -19.21 9.49
CA ALA A 568 16.91 -20.55 9.23
C ALA A 568 16.10 -21.65 9.95
N ARG A 569 15.71 -21.45 11.21
CA ARG A 569 14.86 -22.38 11.98
C ARG A 569 13.44 -22.50 11.40
N ALA A 570 12.84 -21.39 10.96
CA ALA A 570 11.54 -21.42 10.30
C ALA A 570 11.60 -22.20 8.99
N LEU A 571 12.65 -21.98 8.18
CA LEU A 571 12.87 -22.69 6.91
C LEU A 571 13.16 -24.18 7.10
N ALA A 572 13.81 -24.55 8.22
CA ALA A 572 14.01 -25.96 8.60
C ALA A 572 12.73 -26.64 9.14
N GLY A 573 11.61 -25.93 9.21
CA GLY A 573 10.33 -26.47 9.65
C GLY A 573 10.18 -26.64 11.16
N GLU A 574 11.02 -25.99 11.98
CA GLU A 574 10.97 -26.08 13.46
C GLU A 574 9.57 -25.80 14.01
N TRP A 575 8.86 -24.86 13.39
CA TRP A 575 7.49 -24.47 13.77
C TRP A 575 6.42 -24.93 12.77
N GLY A 576 6.69 -26.02 12.06
CA GLY A 576 5.79 -26.59 11.04
C GLY A 576 5.93 -25.95 9.66
N ALA A 577 5.16 -26.47 8.70
CA ALA A 577 5.25 -26.09 7.29
C ALA A 577 5.02 -24.58 7.07
N LEU A 578 5.77 -24.01 6.12
CA LEU A 578 5.64 -22.61 5.72
C LEU A 578 4.29 -22.38 5.03
N ARG A 579 3.59 -21.32 5.42
CA ARG A 579 2.28 -20.94 4.85
C ARG A 579 2.29 -19.60 4.12
N ALA A 580 3.13 -18.67 4.57
CA ALA A 580 3.27 -17.36 3.94
C ALA A 580 4.56 -16.66 4.37
N VAL A 581 5.05 -15.75 3.54
CA VAL A 581 6.18 -14.85 3.82
C VAL A 581 5.75 -13.41 3.54
N ALA A 582 6.00 -12.51 4.49
CA ALA A 582 5.87 -11.07 4.31
C ALA A 582 7.26 -10.43 4.19
N GLY A 583 7.41 -9.47 3.29
CA GLY A 583 8.68 -8.77 3.12
C GLY A 583 8.66 -7.77 1.97
N SER A 584 9.70 -6.95 1.92
CA SER A 584 9.91 -6.01 0.82
C SER A 584 10.48 -6.78 -0.37
N VAL A 585 9.80 -6.72 -1.51
CA VAL A 585 10.18 -7.43 -2.73
C VAL A 585 10.46 -6.48 -3.88
N ARG A 586 11.44 -6.86 -4.69
CA ARG A 586 11.81 -6.24 -5.96
C ARG A 586 12.04 -7.33 -7.00
N LEU A 587 11.99 -6.96 -8.27
CA LEU A 587 12.51 -7.81 -9.33
C LEU A 587 14.01 -7.61 -9.45
N GLN A 588 14.73 -8.70 -9.73
CA GLN A 588 16.14 -8.72 -10.07
C GLN A 588 16.35 -9.82 -11.12
N ASP A 589 16.74 -9.46 -12.34
CA ASP A 589 16.74 -10.37 -13.50
C ASP A 589 15.37 -11.02 -13.78
N GLY A 590 14.28 -10.28 -13.50
CA GLY A 590 12.94 -10.86 -13.58
C GLY A 590 12.59 -11.89 -12.48
N GLU A 591 13.51 -12.23 -11.57
CA GLU A 591 13.26 -13.03 -10.38
C GLU A 591 12.78 -12.13 -9.22
N PRO A 592 11.75 -12.53 -8.44
CA PRO A 592 11.34 -11.78 -7.26
C PRO A 592 12.27 -12.07 -6.08
N VAL A 593 13.03 -11.05 -5.67
CA VAL A 593 13.90 -11.08 -4.48
C VAL A 593 13.24 -10.33 -3.34
N MET A 594 12.93 -11.05 -2.26
CA MET A 594 12.25 -10.55 -1.06
C MET A 594 13.21 -10.52 0.12
N GLN A 595 13.29 -9.37 0.81
CA GLN A 595 13.83 -9.31 2.16
C GLN A 595 12.70 -9.60 3.16
N PRO A 596 12.68 -10.79 3.80
CA PRO A 596 11.58 -11.18 4.66
C PRO A 596 11.61 -10.39 5.97
N THR A 597 10.42 -10.02 6.46
CA THR A 597 10.22 -9.36 7.76
C THR A 597 9.49 -10.28 8.74
N ALA A 598 8.60 -11.15 8.23
CA ALA A 598 7.89 -12.15 9.02
C ALA A 598 7.47 -13.36 8.17
N LEU A 599 7.23 -14.49 8.84
CA LEU A 599 6.70 -15.72 8.25
C LEU A 599 5.47 -16.19 9.04
N LEU A 600 4.53 -16.82 8.33
CA LEU A 600 3.52 -17.67 8.97
C LEU A 600 3.85 -19.13 8.72
N THR A 601 3.89 -19.91 9.79
CA THR A 601 4.01 -21.37 9.74
C THR A 601 2.68 -22.02 10.13
N ALA A 602 2.59 -23.34 10.00
CA ALA A 602 1.43 -24.10 10.45
C ALA A 602 1.13 -23.93 11.96
N GLN A 603 2.14 -23.60 12.78
CA GLN A 603 1.99 -23.50 14.24
C GLN A 603 1.92 -22.05 14.73
N ARG A 604 2.68 -21.10 14.16
CA ARG A 604 2.79 -19.72 14.67
C ARG A 604 3.24 -18.72 13.60
N ALA A 605 3.14 -17.44 13.95
CA ALA A 605 3.90 -16.39 13.26
C ALA A 605 5.34 -16.32 13.80
N VAL A 606 6.28 -15.93 12.95
CA VAL A 606 7.68 -15.70 13.28
C VAL A 606 8.06 -14.33 12.76
N VAL A 607 8.29 -13.37 13.67
CA VAL A 607 8.68 -12.00 13.30
C VAL A 607 10.17 -11.88 13.51
N LEU A 608 10.92 -11.91 12.41
CA LEU A 608 12.35 -12.25 12.42
C LEU A 608 13.17 -11.41 13.39
N GLN A 609 13.03 -10.09 13.33
CA GLN A 609 13.80 -9.19 14.21
C GLN A 609 13.25 -9.09 15.64
N ALA A 610 12.06 -9.65 15.91
CA ALA A 610 11.57 -9.80 17.26
C ALA A 610 12.08 -11.10 17.91
N GLU A 611 12.44 -12.12 17.14
CA GLU A 611 12.91 -13.40 17.68
C GLU A 611 14.34 -13.29 18.25
N ALA A 612 14.63 -14.15 19.22
CA ALA A 612 15.97 -14.29 19.81
C ALA A 612 16.28 -15.78 20.07
N PRO A 613 16.29 -16.63 19.02
CA PRO A 613 16.61 -18.03 19.18
C PRO A 613 18.10 -18.22 19.51
N ALA A 614 18.46 -19.41 20.00
CA ALA A 614 19.86 -19.76 20.19
C ALA A 614 20.57 -19.85 18.82
N PRO A 615 21.82 -19.34 18.70
CA PRO A 615 22.60 -19.45 17.48
C PRO A 615 22.77 -20.90 17.03
N GLN A 616 22.81 -21.12 15.73
CA GLN A 616 23.00 -22.45 15.14
C GLN A 616 23.98 -22.44 13.97
N PRO A 617 24.60 -23.58 13.62
CA PRO A 617 25.37 -23.67 12.40
C PRO A 617 24.46 -23.45 11.18
N LEU A 618 24.90 -22.59 10.26
CA LEU A 618 24.20 -22.33 9.02
C LEU A 618 24.88 -23.09 7.87
N PRO A 619 24.11 -23.67 6.93
CA PRO A 619 24.68 -24.32 5.76
C PRO A 619 25.42 -23.28 4.91
N LEU A 620 26.73 -23.45 4.73
CA LEU A 620 27.54 -22.59 3.87
C LEU A 620 27.37 -23.03 2.41
N GLN A 621 27.32 -22.06 1.50
CA GLN A 621 27.46 -22.36 0.09
C GLN A 621 28.94 -22.49 -0.27
N GLY A 622 29.32 -23.56 -0.98
CA GLY A 622 30.69 -23.77 -1.45
C GLY A 622 31.03 -23.01 -2.73
N GLU A 623 30.02 -22.64 -3.54
CA GLU A 623 30.17 -21.95 -4.81
C GLU A 623 29.33 -20.68 -4.82
N HIS A 624 29.94 -19.53 -5.12
CA HIS A 624 29.22 -18.25 -5.21
C HIS A 624 28.45 -18.21 -6.53
N GLU A 625 27.12 -18.10 -6.48
CA GLU A 625 26.31 -17.92 -7.68
C GLU A 625 26.57 -16.49 -8.20
N GLU A 626 27.35 -16.37 -9.27
CA GLU A 626 27.68 -15.05 -9.82
C GLU A 626 26.40 -14.37 -10.33
N PRO A 627 26.12 -13.12 -9.92
CA PRO A 627 24.97 -12.40 -10.45
C PRO A 627 25.13 -12.24 -11.98
N PRO A 628 24.02 -12.24 -12.73
CA PRO A 628 24.05 -12.00 -14.17
C PRO A 628 24.90 -10.78 -14.50
N ALA A 629 25.73 -10.86 -15.54
CA ALA A 629 26.74 -9.85 -15.83
C ALA A 629 26.18 -8.42 -15.94
N LEU A 630 24.97 -8.26 -16.49
CA LEU A 630 24.29 -6.96 -16.56
C LEU A 630 23.87 -6.43 -15.18
N ASN A 631 23.40 -7.31 -14.29
CA ASN A 631 23.04 -6.96 -12.92
C ASN A 631 24.27 -6.60 -12.09
N ALA A 632 25.37 -7.33 -12.26
CA ALA A 632 26.65 -6.99 -11.65
C ALA A 632 27.09 -5.59 -12.07
N LEU A 633 27.07 -5.28 -13.37
CA LEU A 633 27.43 -3.96 -13.90
C LEU A 633 26.50 -2.84 -13.41
N ALA A 634 25.20 -3.09 -13.32
CA ALA A 634 24.24 -2.13 -12.79
C ALA A 634 24.50 -1.86 -11.29
N THR A 635 24.70 -2.93 -10.52
CA THR A 635 25.06 -2.90 -9.09
C THR A 635 26.33 -2.11 -8.85
N ASP A 636 27.41 -2.42 -9.57
CA ASP A 636 28.70 -1.72 -9.47
C ASP A 636 28.58 -0.24 -9.81
N THR A 637 27.76 0.09 -10.83
CA THR A 637 27.53 1.48 -11.21
C THR A 637 26.75 2.23 -10.14
N LEU A 638 25.70 1.63 -9.55
CA LEU A 638 24.94 2.22 -8.46
C LEU A 638 25.80 2.41 -7.21
N ASP A 639 26.68 1.46 -6.89
CA ASP A 639 27.59 1.58 -5.75
C ASP A 639 28.65 2.66 -5.97
N LEU A 640 29.18 2.79 -7.19
CA LEU A 640 30.05 3.90 -7.57
C LEU A 640 29.36 5.25 -7.39
N LEU A 641 28.10 5.38 -7.84
CA LEU A 641 27.31 6.60 -7.70
C LEU A 641 26.98 6.90 -6.23
N ALA A 642 26.63 5.89 -5.44
CA ALA A 642 26.38 6.04 -4.01
C ALA A 642 27.65 6.45 -3.25
N LEU A 643 28.81 5.91 -3.63
CA LEU A 643 30.11 6.32 -3.09
C LEU A 643 30.42 7.79 -3.42
N TRP A 644 30.21 8.20 -4.66
CA TRP A 644 30.37 9.59 -5.10
C TRP A 644 29.45 10.55 -4.36
N LEU A 645 28.19 10.16 -4.17
CA LEU A 645 27.24 10.96 -3.43
C LEU A 645 27.65 11.10 -1.96
N ARG A 646 28.19 10.04 -1.36
CA ARG A 646 28.64 10.09 0.04
C ARG A 646 29.85 10.96 0.27
N GLN A 647 30.85 10.82 -0.61
CA GLN A 647 32.13 11.52 -0.48
C GLN A 647 32.11 12.93 -1.07
N GLY A 648 31.25 13.18 -2.06
CA GLY A 648 31.26 14.39 -2.86
C GLY A 648 32.21 14.28 -4.04
N LEU A 649 31.78 14.77 -5.19
CA LEU A 649 32.55 14.75 -6.43
C LEU A 649 33.81 15.63 -6.37
N ARG A 650 33.85 16.64 -5.49
CA ARG A 650 35.04 17.48 -5.25
C ARG A 650 36.11 16.79 -4.43
N HIS A 651 35.76 15.75 -3.68
CA HIS A 651 36.64 15.07 -2.72
C HIS A 651 37.05 13.67 -3.20
N GLN A 652 36.92 13.40 -4.49
CA GLN A 652 37.30 12.13 -5.08
C GLN A 652 38.82 11.96 -5.12
N GLY A 653 39.31 10.79 -4.72
CA GLY A 653 40.74 10.46 -4.80
C GLY A 653 41.25 10.29 -6.24
N GLY A 654 42.57 10.30 -6.43
CA GLY A 654 43.21 10.32 -7.77
C GLY A 654 42.82 9.16 -8.71
N GLY A 655 42.44 8.00 -8.17
CA GLY A 655 41.99 6.85 -8.97
C GLY A 655 40.51 6.87 -9.38
N ALA A 656 39.70 7.79 -8.85
CA ALA A 656 38.24 7.77 -9.07
C ALA A 656 37.85 7.99 -10.53
N ALA A 657 38.55 8.87 -11.25
CA ALA A 657 38.31 9.10 -12.67
C ALA A 657 38.62 7.85 -13.51
N SER A 658 39.75 7.19 -13.24
CA SER A 658 40.12 5.94 -13.93
C SER A 658 39.12 4.82 -13.66
N ARG A 659 38.67 4.64 -12.41
CA ARG A 659 37.63 3.65 -12.08
C ARG A 659 36.33 3.90 -12.85
N ALA A 660 35.90 5.15 -12.96
CA ALA A 660 34.69 5.49 -13.70
C ALA A 660 34.85 5.36 -15.22
N GLU A 661 36.05 5.62 -15.77
CA GLU A 661 36.34 5.35 -17.18
C GLU A 661 36.30 3.84 -17.48
N THR A 662 36.87 3.01 -16.60
CA THR A 662 36.80 1.55 -16.68
C THR A 662 35.35 1.08 -16.62
N GLN A 663 34.56 1.58 -15.67
CA GLN A 663 33.14 1.26 -15.56
C GLN A 663 32.37 1.66 -16.83
N ALA A 664 32.63 2.85 -17.38
CA ALA A 664 32.00 3.29 -18.62
C ALA A 664 32.37 2.40 -19.81
N ALA A 665 33.62 1.95 -19.90
CA ALA A 665 34.07 1.02 -20.93
C ALA A 665 33.45 -0.39 -20.78
N GLN A 666 33.22 -0.86 -19.55
CA GLN A 666 32.48 -2.10 -19.29
C GLN A 666 31.01 -1.97 -19.69
N LEU A 667 30.33 -0.88 -19.31
CA LEU A 667 28.95 -0.59 -19.72
C LEU A 667 28.82 -0.57 -21.26
N GLU A 668 29.75 0.07 -21.96
CA GLU A 668 29.72 0.12 -23.43
C GLU A 668 29.94 -1.25 -24.07
N ARG A 669 30.89 -2.05 -23.57
CA ARG A 669 31.12 -3.43 -24.04
C ARG A 669 29.91 -4.33 -23.81
N ALA A 670 29.16 -4.10 -22.74
CA ALA A 670 27.92 -4.82 -22.45
C ALA A 670 26.69 -4.30 -23.22
N GLY A 671 26.86 -3.36 -24.16
CA GLY A 671 25.76 -2.80 -24.96
C GLY A 671 25.00 -1.64 -24.31
N LEU A 672 25.35 -1.24 -23.08
CA LEU A 672 24.73 -0.12 -22.36
C LEU A 672 25.36 1.23 -22.76
N ALA A 673 25.46 1.49 -24.07
CA ALA A 673 26.15 2.65 -24.63
C ALA A 673 25.57 4.01 -24.16
N ARG A 674 24.26 4.07 -23.89
CA ARG A 674 23.62 5.28 -23.35
C ARG A 674 24.11 5.58 -21.93
N SER A 675 24.19 4.56 -21.07
CA SER A 675 24.69 4.66 -19.69
C SER A 675 26.17 5.01 -19.66
N ALA A 676 26.98 4.39 -20.52
CA ALA A 676 28.40 4.73 -20.69
C ALA A 676 28.59 6.21 -21.08
N ARG A 677 27.79 6.73 -22.02
CA ARG A 677 27.81 8.16 -22.40
C ARG A 677 27.39 9.10 -21.27
N LEU A 678 26.40 8.71 -20.46
CA LEU A 678 26.02 9.50 -19.28
C LEU A 678 27.18 9.57 -18.29
N LEU A 679 27.80 8.43 -17.95
CA LEU A 679 28.91 8.36 -17.00
C LEU A 679 30.14 9.15 -17.49
N ARG A 680 30.53 9.01 -18.76
CA ARG A 680 31.61 9.83 -19.36
C ARG A 680 31.25 11.31 -19.39
N GLY A 681 29.98 11.64 -19.63
CA GLY A 681 29.48 13.01 -19.60
C GLY A 681 29.63 13.65 -18.22
N VAL A 682 29.38 12.91 -17.14
CA VAL A 682 29.62 13.36 -15.76
C VAL A 682 31.11 13.69 -15.56
N LEU A 683 32.01 12.81 -15.98
CA LEU A 683 33.46 13.04 -15.89
C LEU A 683 33.92 14.27 -16.67
N GLY A 684 33.41 14.45 -17.89
CA GLY A 684 33.70 15.62 -18.72
C GLY A 684 33.22 16.93 -18.09
N GLN A 685 32.03 16.94 -17.50
CA GLN A 685 31.47 18.10 -16.80
C GLN A 685 32.26 18.50 -15.55
N LEU A 686 32.75 17.50 -14.80
CA LEU A 686 33.64 17.75 -13.66
C LEU A 686 34.96 18.40 -14.09
N ARG A 687 35.56 17.92 -15.20
CA ARG A 687 36.79 18.50 -15.77
C ARG A 687 36.57 19.92 -16.29
N ALA A 688 35.45 20.18 -16.95
CA ALA A 688 35.11 21.47 -17.55
C ALA A 688 34.49 22.48 -16.55
N ALA A 689 34.34 22.10 -15.28
CA ALA A 689 33.62 22.87 -14.25
C ALA A 689 32.17 23.26 -14.63
N GLN A 690 31.56 22.56 -15.58
CA GLN A 690 30.19 22.79 -16.04
C GLN A 690 29.19 22.02 -15.18
N ARG A 691 28.23 22.73 -14.55
CA ARG A 691 27.34 22.14 -13.54
C ARG A 691 25.87 22.04 -13.96
N GLY A 692 25.46 22.77 -15.01
CA GLY A 692 24.04 22.98 -15.35
C GLY A 692 23.26 21.73 -15.80
N ALA A 693 23.91 20.61 -16.09
CA ALA A 693 23.23 19.36 -16.43
C ALA A 693 23.72 18.15 -15.61
N LEU A 694 24.50 18.38 -14.56
CA LEU A 694 25.12 17.32 -13.76
C LEU A 694 24.07 16.50 -13.01
N VAL A 695 23.17 17.18 -12.29
CA VAL A 695 22.10 16.55 -11.51
C VAL A 695 21.22 15.67 -12.41
N GLY A 696 20.78 16.19 -13.55
CA GLY A 696 19.94 15.44 -14.48
C GLY A 696 20.63 14.21 -15.07
N ARG A 697 21.94 14.29 -15.40
CA ARG A 697 22.69 13.13 -15.89
C ARG A 697 22.85 12.04 -14.83
N LEU A 698 23.17 12.44 -13.59
CA LEU A 698 23.32 11.51 -12.46
C LEU A 698 21.99 10.85 -12.11
N ALA A 699 20.89 11.60 -12.09
CA ALA A 699 19.56 11.06 -11.88
C ALA A 699 19.16 10.07 -12.99
N LEU A 700 19.34 10.43 -14.26
CA LEU A 700 19.05 9.53 -15.39
C LEU A 700 19.89 8.25 -15.36
N LEU A 701 21.19 8.37 -15.06
CA LEU A 701 22.07 7.21 -14.95
C LEU A 701 21.62 6.29 -13.81
N SER A 702 21.28 6.87 -12.65
CA SER A 702 20.76 6.10 -11.51
C SER A 702 19.48 5.34 -11.87
N LEU A 703 18.52 6.01 -12.51
CA LEU A 703 17.24 5.41 -12.92
C LEU A 703 17.41 4.30 -13.96
N TRP A 704 18.33 4.44 -14.93
CA TRP A 704 18.58 3.35 -15.88
C TRP A 704 19.29 2.18 -15.24
N MET A 705 20.25 2.39 -14.34
CA MET A 705 20.90 1.27 -13.66
C MET A 705 19.93 0.56 -12.71
N GLN A 706 18.99 1.28 -12.10
CA GLN A 706 17.87 0.66 -11.38
C GLN A 706 17.01 -0.19 -12.31
N GLY A 707 16.65 0.31 -13.49
CA GLY A 707 15.84 -0.43 -14.45
C GLY A 707 16.55 -1.59 -15.15
N VAL A 708 17.88 -1.55 -15.30
CA VAL A 708 18.67 -2.69 -15.79
C VAL A 708 18.78 -3.78 -14.72
N GLY A 709 18.81 -3.39 -13.45
CA GLY A 709 18.88 -4.32 -12.32
C GLY A 709 17.54 -4.97 -11.94
N GLN A 710 16.42 -4.53 -12.53
CA GLN A 710 15.07 -5.05 -12.33
C GLN A 710 14.73 -6.03 -13.45
#